data_AF-G4TER5-F1
#
_entry.id   AF-G4TER5-F1
#
_cell.length_a   1.000
_cell.length_b   1.000
_cell.length_c   1.000
_cell.angle_alpha   90.00
_cell.angle_beta   90.00
_cell.angle_gamma   90.00
#
_symmetry.space_group_name_H-M   'P 1'
#
loop_
_entity.id
_entity.type
_entity.pdbx_description
1 polymer ?
#
loop_
_entity_poly.entity_id
_entity_poly.type
_entity_poly.pdbx_seq_one_letter_code
_entity_poly.pdbx_strand_id
1 'polypeptide(L)'
;MKFGLALAGLLPFVGSALAQTSAWCDPQNGLCFQALQKRNLLDPGDTSKTYDLTIGVAFPTSTSSTEFIGEIVATRNVAYAGYDLGGAMANNLMLIVWPNGNNFVWSTRMASGYVMPIPYSGPTITQLSSSMMNSTHWKFVYRCQGCTSWTDTTGTLRTMSTTNQVQGYGVCLSSAANCVVTPSSASSTIQQHIDFNMWGMDISSARTSQYNQYLTGTGGTTTSSPSSTSTSTRTSSTTSTTSTVKPTPYDYIVVGAGAAGIVVADRLSEAGKKVLLLERGGPSTKETGGTREVPAWAASTGLTRFDIPGLFENMFGADNPWWWCTDMTVFGGCLVGGGTVINGMLYYPPPDSEFTAAQGWPAEWRLPGTARNKMLARLPSSNNPSPDGVRYLDQVYDLLKIHFAKKGYQEAVINDNVDWKDSIFGHPQYNFKNGIRSGVTHTYLQTAKARSNFKLLTYTFAQSVKRNGATITGVQTNNTIDLPNGLATLTANGRVILSGGVYGTARLLFLSGIGPSDMLGQAAASSLSSLMPPSSQYINLPVGYYVSDNPSINLVFTHPMVDDYDNWQPIWSNPRTADANKYVASRSGVFAGSSPRFNFWKALGGPDGVTRYMQGTARPGGWPSTNLPYNDTAVFTITFYLSQGVTSRGRIGMNSDLKGMPLTAPWFQDPTDKTVLIKGISDAIADMKTNLPPGLVMITPDSTTTLQAFVDNYDKSSMNSNHWVGSTRIGTSASTAVVDTNCKVFNTNNLFVVDAGIIPGQPMSNTHASVMTVAEMAVARILALSGGP
;
A
#
# COMPACT_ATOMS: atom_id res chain seq x y z
N MET A 1 26.04 -38.99 13.06
CA MET A 1 27.48 -38.71 12.89
C MET A 1 27.66 -37.25 12.56
N LYS A 2 28.74 -36.66 13.07
CA LYS A 2 29.01 -35.21 13.15
C LYS A 2 29.45 -34.59 11.81
N PHE A 3 29.35 -33.25 11.81
CA PHE A 3 30.10 -32.21 11.09
C PHE A 3 29.66 -31.78 9.68
N GLY A 4 29.47 -30.45 9.55
CA GLY A 4 29.98 -29.72 8.38
C GLY A 4 29.05 -28.71 7.71
N LEU A 5 28.50 -27.72 8.41
CA LEU A 5 28.02 -26.48 7.77
C LEU A 5 28.88 -25.31 8.25
N ALA A 6 29.86 -25.00 7.41
CA ALA A 6 30.76 -23.88 7.53
C ALA A 6 30.04 -22.57 7.20
N LEU A 7 30.43 -21.53 7.94
CA LEU A 7 30.19 -20.10 7.70
C LEU A 7 30.29 -19.70 6.22
N ALA A 8 29.22 -19.09 5.69
CA ALA A 8 29.24 -17.97 4.74
C ALA A 8 27.76 -17.56 4.50
N GLY A 9 27.30 -16.32 4.63
CA GLY A 9 28.02 -15.07 4.74
C GLY A 9 27.22 -14.03 5.51
N LEU A 10 27.89 -13.44 6.48
CA LEU A 10 27.66 -12.07 6.92
C LEU A 10 28.60 -11.18 6.10
N LEU A 11 27.99 -10.34 5.26
CA LEU A 11 28.42 -8.98 4.86
C LEU A 11 29.43 -8.84 3.69
N PRO A 12 29.26 -7.80 2.82
CA PRO A 12 29.01 -6.42 3.24
C PRO A 12 27.70 -5.75 2.76
N PHE A 13 26.87 -5.37 3.74
CA PHE A 13 26.14 -4.09 3.84
C PHE A 13 27.12 -2.93 4.14
N VAL A 14 28.31 -2.93 3.53
CA VAL A 14 29.29 -1.84 3.71
C VAL A 14 29.29 -1.02 2.44
N GLY A 15 28.31 -0.13 2.36
CA GLY A 15 28.13 0.79 1.24
C GLY A 15 26.78 1.46 1.35
N SER A 16 26.70 2.48 2.22
CA SER A 16 25.55 3.37 2.49
C SER A 16 24.72 3.11 3.75
N ALA A 17 25.22 2.39 4.76
CA ALA A 17 24.75 2.57 6.13
C ALA A 17 25.43 3.81 6.73
N LEU A 18 24.93 5.00 6.39
CA LEU A 18 25.24 6.18 7.21
C LEU A 18 24.60 5.95 8.58
N ALA A 19 25.40 5.99 9.64
CA ALA A 19 24.95 5.83 11.02
C ALA A 19 23.75 6.75 11.28
N GLN A 20 22.60 6.18 11.65
CA GLN A 20 21.40 6.94 11.99
C GLN A 20 21.48 7.54 13.40
N THR A 21 22.64 7.41 14.04
CA THR A 21 22.94 7.91 15.37
C THR A 21 24.01 8.99 15.28
N SER A 22 23.94 9.94 16.19
CA SER A 22 24.92 11.01 16.35
C SER A 22 25.29 11.18 17.81
N ALA A 23 26.40 11.85 18.07
CA ALA A 23 26.73 12.28 19.42
C ALA A 23 25.60 13.16 19.97
N TRP A 24 25.13 12.83 21.16
CA TRP A 24 24.08 13.53 21.89
C TRP A 24 24.53 13.74 23.32
N CYS A 25 24.76 14.99 23.71
CA CYS A 25 25.00 15.34 25.11
C CYS A 25 23.69 15.82 25.70
N ASP A 26 23.20 15.09 26.71
CA ASP A 26 21.97 15.45 27.38
C ASP A 26 22.17 16.80 28.10
N PRO A 27 21.38 17.84 27.72
CA PRO A 27 21.58 19.20 28.21
C PRO A 27 21.29 19.35 29.71
N GLN A 28 20.66 18.37 30.35
CA GLN A 28 20.30 18.44 31.77
C GLN A 28 21.36 17.85 32.70
N ASN A 29 22.16 16.88 32.25
CA ASN A 29 23.16 16.20 33.08
C ASN A 29 24.59 16.22 32.48
N GLY A 30 24.74 16.65 31.22
CA GLY A 30 26.02 16.73 30.52
C GLY A 30 26.59 15.38 30.10
N LEU A 31 25.82 14.28 30.21
CA LEU A 31 26.24 12.95 29.77
C LEU A 31 26.14 12.87 28.25
N CYS A 32 27.20 12.42 27.58
CA CYS A 32 27.24 12.30 26.14
C CYS A 32 27.14 10.85 25.69
N PHE A 33 26.20 10.57 24.80
CA PHE A 33 25.88 9.26 24.26
C PHE A 33 26.05 9.26 22.74
N GLN A 34 26.24 8.08 22.16
CA GLN A 34 25.88 7.87 20.77
C GLN A 34 24.39 7.52 20.73
N ALA A 35 23.57 8.36 20.09
CA ALA A 35 22.12 8.27 20.24
C ALA A 35 21.36 8.31 18.92
N LEU A 36 20.27 7.55 18.88
CA LEU A 36 19.18 7.74 17.94
C LEU A 36 18.29 8.87 18.47
N GLN A 37 18.00 9.86 17.64
CA GLN A 37 17.05 10.92 17.96
C GLN A 37 15.91 10.94 16.94
N LYS A 38 14.70 10.75 17.42
CA LYS A 38 13.46 10.89 16.64
C LYS A 38 12.65 12.04 17.22
N ARG A 39 12.22 12.94 16.36
CA ARG A 39 11.51 14.17 16.73
C ARG A 39 10.21 14.25 15.97
N ASN A 40 9.17 14.76 16.61
CA ASN A 40 7.85 15.00 16.02
C ASN A 40 7.25 13.76 15.35
N LEU A 41 7.45 12.57 15.93
CA LEU A 41 6.81 11.35 15.44
C LEU A 41 5.30 11.43 15.69
N LEU A 42 4.50 11.11 14.68
CA LEU A 42 3.04 11.13 14.80
C LEU A 42 2.58 9.96 15.66
N ASP A 43 1.64 10.24 16.56
CA ASP A 43 0.90 9.22 17.27
C ASP A 43 -0.08 8.52 16.30
N PRO A 44 0.08 7.21 16.01
CA PRO A 44 -0.79 6.49 15.08
C PRO A 44 -2.24 6.36 15.58
N GLY A 45 -2.47 6.47 16.89
CA GLY A 45 -3.78 6.44 17.52
C GLY A 45 -4.44 7.82 17.67
N ASP A 46 -3.66 8.90 17.59
CA ASP A 46 -4.14 10.28 17.64
C ASP A 46 -3.18 11.22 16.88
N THR A 47 -3.37 11.33 15.57
CA THR A 47 -2.49 12.10 14.67
C THR A 47 -2.37 13.60 14.98
N SER A 48 -3.14 14.12 15.94
CA SER A 48 -2.98 15.49 16.47
C SER A 48 -1.84 15.62 17.49
N LYS A 49 -1.35 14.49 18.00
CA LYS A 49 -0.26 14.41 18.98
C LYS A 49 1.01 13.92 18.31
N THR A 50 2.12 14.46 18.79
CA THR A 50 3.45 13.96 18.46
C THR A 50 4.16 13.46 19.71
N TYR A 51 5.20 12.67 19.49
CA TYR A 51 6.17 12.33 20.52
C TYR A 51 7.58 12.40 19.95
N ASP A 52 8.51 12.65 20.87
CA ASP A 52 9.94 12.56 20.65
C ASP A 52 10.45 11.30 21.36
N LEU A 53 11.48 10.70 20.78
CA LEU A 53 12.17 9.56 21.36
C LEU A 53 13.67 9.73 21.14
N THR A 54 14.46 9.65 22.21
CA THR A 54 15.92 9.54 22.15
C THR A 54 16.34 8.25 22.82
N ILE A 55 17.16 7.45 22.15
CA ILE A 55 17.78 6.24 22.70
C ILE A 55 19.29 6.38 22.53
N GLY A 56 20.00 6.55 23.64
CA GLY A 56 21.44 6.72 23.69
C GLY A 56 22.14 5.59 24.41
N VAL A 57 23.37 5.27 24.00
CA VAL A 57 24.26 4.39 24.76
C VAL A 57 25.67 4.97 24.85
N ALA A 58 26.33 4.68 25.96
CA ALA A 58 27.72 5.00 26.22
C ALA A 58 28.43 3.75 26.75
N PHE A 59 29.52 3.36 26.12
CA PHE A 59 30.33 2.22 26.51
C PHE A 59 31.63 2.65 27.20
N PRO A 60 32.22 1.80 28.05
CA PRO A 60 33.61 1.97 28.44
C PRO A 60 34.53 1.93 27.21
N THR A 61 35.73 2.48 27.37
CA THR A 61 36.77 2.41 26.32
C THR A 61 37.16 0.97 25.98
N SER A 62 37.00 0.02 26.91
CA SER A 62 37.26 -1.41 26.67
C SER A 62 36.30 -2.03 25.67
N THR A 63 36.84 -2.64 24.62
CA THR A 63 36.07 -3.37 23.59
C THR A 63 35.46 -4.69 24.08
N SER A 64 35.93 -5.21 25.23
CA SER A 64 35.42 -6.43 25.85
C SER A 64 34.42 -6.17 26.98
N SER A 65 33.88 -4.94 27.08
CA SER A 65 32.92 -4.61 28.13
C SER A 65 31.66 -5.48 28.06
N THR A 66 31.22 -5.97 29.21
CA THR A 66 29.94 -6.67 29.38
C THR A 66 28.80 -5.71 29.75
N GLU A 67 29.08 -4.42 29.83
CA GLU A 67 28.16 -3.39 30.28
C GLU A 67 28.23 -2.09 29.48
N PHE A 68 27.17 -1.30 29.60
CA PHE A 68 27.06 0.07 29.08
C PHE A 68 26.10 0.91 29.93
N ILE A 69 26.12 2.23 29.73
CA ILE A 69 25.10 3.15 30.26
C ILE A 69 24.15 3.50 29.12
N GLY A 70 22.85 3.35 29.34
CA GLY A 70 21.81 3.70 28.39
C GLY A 70 20.99 4.90 28.85
N GLU A 71 20.40 5.60 27.89
CA GLU A 71 19.45 6.69 28.09
C GLU A 71 18.23 6.48 27.18
N ILE A 72 17.04 6.59 27.75
CA ILE A 72 15.79 6.70 27.02
C ILE A 72 15.10 7.99 27.43
N VAL A 73 14.92 8.93 26.51
CA VAL A 73 14.13 10.15 26.68
C VAL A 73 12.89 10.06 25.81
N ALA A 74 11.70 10.19 26.38
CA ALA A 74 10.46 10.12 25.63
C ALA A 74 9.45 11.16 26.10
N THR A 75 8.64 11.68 25.18
CA THR A 75 7.54 12.61 25.51
C THR A 75 6.58 11.98 26.52
N ARG A 76 5.94 12.80 27.37
CA ARG A 76 5.11 12.31 28.48
C ARG A 76 3.94 11.41 28.07
N ASN A 77 3.48 11.52 26.82
CA ASN A 77 2.46 10.66 26.22
C ASN A 77 2.98 9.29 25.75
N VAL A 78 4.28 8.98 25.87
CA VAL A 78 4.82 7.64 25.61
C VAL A 78 4.59 6.77 26.84
N ALA A 79 3.69 5.79 26.73
CA ALA A 79 3.27 4.92 27.82
C ALA A 79 4.33 3.85 28.15
N TYR A 80 5.00 3.30 27.13
CA TYR A 80 6.26 2.58 27.32
C TYR A 80 7.17 2.81 26.12
N ALA A 81 8.48 2.70 26.34
CA ALA A 81 9.46 2.54 25.27
C ALA A 81 10.37 1.36 25.57
N GLY A 82 10.80 0.67 24.53
CA GLY A 82 11.78 -0.39 24.66
C GLY A 82 12.60 -0.55 23.38
N TYR A 83 13.72 -1.23 23.51
CA TYR A 83 14.57 -1.56 22.38
C TYR A 83 15.29 -2.88 22.59
N ASP A 84 15.60 -3.54 21.48
CA ASP A 84 16.35 -4.78 21.43
C ASP A 84 17.82 -4.51 21.06
N LEU A 85 18.71 -5.32 21.62
CA LEU A 85 20.15 -5.13 21.49
C LEU A 85 20.76 -5.84 20.26
N GLY A 86 19.96 -6.61 19.51
CA GLY A 86 20.44 -7.49 18.43
C GLY A 86 19.87 -7.18 17.03
N GLY A 87 19.03 -6.16 16.91
CA GLY A 87 18.40 -5.71 15.67
C GLY A 87 17.10 -6.42 15.33
N ALA A 88 16.53 -7.27 16.17
CA ALA A 88 15.23 -7.90 15.92
C ALA A 88 14.54 -8.27 17.23
N MET A 89 13.22 -8.27 17.26
CA MET A 89 12.45 -8.66 18.46
C MET A 89 12.70 -10.11 18.88
N ALA A 90 12.80 -11.03 17.92
CA ALA A 90 13.01 -12.44 18.17
C ALA A 90 14.47 -12.73 18.55
N ASN A 91 14.68 -13.54 19.60
CA ASN A 91 15.98 -14.07 20.03
C ASN A 91 17.01 -13.02 20.47
N ASN A 92 16.60 -11.76 20.67
CA ASN A 92 17.47 -10.70 21.16
C ASN A 92 17.01 -10.17 22.52
N LEU A 93 17.99 -9.84 23.36
CA LEU A 93 17.75 -9.21 24.65
C LEU A 93 17.10 -7.83 24.44
N MET A 94 15.95 -7.63 25.09
CA MET A 94 15.21 -6.38 25.08
C MET A 94 15.23 -5.72 26.45
N LEU A 95 15.26 -4.39 26.46
CA LEU A 95 14.90 -3.60 27.63
C LEU A 95 13.61 -2.84 27.33
N ILE A 96 12.63 -2.95 28.22
CA ILE A 96 11.38 -2.20 28.16
C ILE A 96 11.24 -1.40 29.46
N VAL A 97 10.89 -0.11 29.35
CA VAL A 97 10.68 0.79 30.49
C VAL A 97 9.39 1.59 30.32
N TRP A 98 8.71 1.85 31.44
CA TRP A 98 7.52 2.68 31.48
C TRP A 98 7.41 3.48 32.78
N PRO A 99 6.76 4.66 32.74
CA PRO A 99 6.32 5.38 33.94
C PRO A 99 5.24 4.61 34.72
N ASN A 100 5.35 4.59 36.04
CA ASN A 100 4.29 4.23 36.96
C ASN A 100 4.14 5.33 38.02
N GLY A 101 3.22 6.26 37.79
CA GLY A 101 3.16 7.52 38.54
C GLY A 101 4.41 8.37 38.28
N ASN A 102 5.16 8.66 39.34
CA ASN A 102 6.45 9.37 39.26
C ASN A 102 7.67 8.43 39.37
N ASN A 103 7.45 7.12 39.38
CA ASN A 103 8.49 6.10 39.41
C ASN A 103 8.66 5.48 38.02
N PHE A 104 9.79 4.80 37.81
CA PHE A 104 10.02 3.97 36.64
C PHE A 104 9.88 2.49 36.99
N VAL A 105 9.30 1.72 36.08
CA VAL A 105 9.35 0.27 36.11
C VAL A 105 9.96 -0.20 34.80
N TRP A 106 10.90 -1.14 34.88
CA TRP A 106 11.62 -1.67 33.72
C TRP A 106 11.69 -3.18 33.77
N SER A 107 11.95 -3.79 32.62
CA SER A 107 12.05 -5.23 32.48
C SER A 107 12.97 -5.61 31.34
N THR A 108 13.89 -6.53 31.62
CA THR A 108 14.64 -7.26 30.58
C THR A 108 13.77 -8.38 30.05
N ARG A 109 13.68 -8.50 28.72
CA ARG A 109 12.70 -9.37 28.05
C ARG A 109 13.33 -10.13 26.89
N MET A 110 12.73 -11.27 26.53
CA MET A 110 13.09 -12.10 25.39
C MET A 110 11.83 -12.67 24.74
N ALA A 111 11.81 -12.76 23.41
CA ALA A 111 10.78 -13.48 22.66
C ALA A 111 11.43 -14.49 21.71
N SER A 112 10.78 -15.62 21.47
CA SER A 112 11.22 -16.59 20.45
C SER A 112 10.85 -16.18 19.02
N GLY A 113 9.93 -15.22 18.88
CA GLY A 113 9.36 -14.73 17.63
C GLY A 113 8.68 -13.37 17.85
N TYR A 114 7.71 -13.04 16.99
CA TYR A 114 6.87 -11.83 17.16
C TYR A 114 5.68 -12.10 18.09
N VAL A 115 5.99 -12.53 19.31
CA VAL A 115 5.02 -12.85 20.36
C VAL A 115 5.31 -12.03 21.61
N MET A 116 4.36 -11.99 22.56
CA MET A 116 4.55 -11.32 23.84
C MET A 116 5.89 -11.72 24.50
N PRO A 117 6.81 -10.77 24.73
CA PRO A 117 8.10 -11.10 25.26
C PRO A 117 8.02 -11.34 26.77
N ILE A 118 8.69 -12.39 27.24
CA ILE A 118 8.68 -12.81 28.66
C ILE A 118 9.91 -12.27 29.40
N PRO A 119 9.86 -12.11 30.74
CA PRO A 119 11.02 -11.71 31.54
C PRO A 119 12.25 -12.57 31.26
N TYR A 120 13.39 -11.93 31.01
CA TYR A 120 14.67 -12.57 30.78
C TYR A 120 15.62 -12.24 31.92
N SER A 121 16.11 -13.26 32.62
CA SER A 121 17.04 -13.13 33.74
C SER A 121 18.50 -13.10 33.27
N GLY A 122 19.38 -12.51 34.08
CA GLY A 122 20.82 -12.46 33.82
C GLY A 122 21.36 -11.03 33.86
N PRO A 123 20.88 -10.11 33.00
CA PRO A 123 21.34 -8.73 33.04
C PRO A 123 20.82 -7.99 34.27
N THR A 124 21.65 -7.13 34.83
CA THR A 124 21.29 -6.24 35.95
C THR A 124 21.12 -4.82 35.43
N ILE A 125 19.93 -4.25 35.62
CA ILE A 125 19.62 -2.87 35.28
C ILE A 125 19.59 -2.04 36.56
N THR A 126 20.42 -1.00 36.63
CA THR A 126 20.45 -0.04 37.74
C THR A 126 20.07 1.33 37.23
N GLN A 127 18.95 1.87 37.70
CA GLN A 127 18.58 3.26 37.43
C GLN A 127 19.63 4.20 38.05
N LEU A 128 20.11 5.16 37.26
CA LEU A 128 21.03 6.21 37.70
C LEU A 128 20.27 7.46 38.16
N SER A 129 20.90 8.24 39.03
CA SER A 129 20.35 9.47 39.63
C SER A 129 19.96 10.53 38.61
N SER A 130 20.54 10.50 37.41
CA SER A 130 20.22 11.39 36.30
C SER A 130 18.87 11.11 35.64
N SER A 131 18.17 10.03 36.02
CA SER A 131 16.79 9.75 35.58
C SER A 131 15.83 10.77 36.18
N MET A 132 14.86 11.23 35.38
CA MET A 132 13.87 12.19 35.85
C MET A 132 12.57 12.13 35.07
N MET A 133 11.54 12.75 35.64
CA MET A 133 10.23 12.84 35.03
C MET A 133 9.65 14.23 35.28
N ASN A 134 9.16 14.89 34.22
CA ASN A 134 8.48 16.18 34.34
C ASN A 134 7.19 16.19 33.49
N SER A 135 6.56 17.36 33.37
CA SER A 135 5.30 17.51 32.64
C SER A 135 5.41 17.29 31.12
N THR A 136 6.62 17.37 30.55
CA THR A 136 6.85 17.31 29.10
C THR A 136 7.44 15.98 28.63
N HIS A 137 8.34 15.38 29.41
CA HIS A 137 9.01 14.13 29.08
C HIS A 137 9.38 13.34 30.33
N TRP A 138 9.69 12.08 30.11
CA TRP A 138 10.37 11.23 31.06
C TRP A 138 11.71 10.81 30.49
N LYS A 139 12.69 10.66 31.37
CA LYS A 139 14.07 10.28 31.05
C LYS A 139 14.53 9.19 32.00
N PHE A 140 14.88 8.04 31.44
CA PHE A 140 15.42 6.90 32.18
C PHE A 140 16.87 6.68 31.77
N VAL A 141 17.79 6.97 32.69
CA VAL A 141 19.23 6.75 32.54
C VAL A 141 19.61 5.58 33.43
N TYR A 142 20.30 4.58 32.88
CA TYR A 142 20.57 3.33 33.59
C TYR A 142 21.92 2.73 33.22
N ARG A 143 22.48 1.97 34.16
CA ARG A 143 23.59 1.05 33.90
C ARG A 143 23.02 -0.32 33.54
N CYS A 144 23.49 -0.91 32.45
CA CYS A 144 23.11 -2.23 31.96
C CYS A 144 24.30 -3.18 32.09
N GLN A 145 24.31 -4.05 33.11
CA GLN A 145 25.40 -4.99 33.36
C GLN A 145 25.03 -6.37 32.83
N GLY A 146 25.94 -7.02 32.10
CA GLY A 146 25.66 -8.33 31.48
C GLY A 146 24.72 -8.23 30.28
N CYS A 147 24.69 -7.09 29.59
CA CYS A 147 23.75 -6.82 28.50
C CYS A 147 24.36 -7.01 27.10
N THR A 148 25.69 -7.13 26.99
CA THR A 148 26.35 -7.23 25.68
C THR A 148 26.41 -8.67 25.15
N SER A 149 25.94 -9.65 25.92
CA SER A 149 25.68 -11.01 25.47
C SER A 149 24.47 -11.61 26.18
N TRP A 150 23.80 -12.54 25.52
CA TRP A 150 22.62 -13.24 26.05
C TRP A 150 22.45 -14.59 25.35
N THR A 151 21.76 -15.52 26.01
CA THR A 151 21.38 -16.80 25.42
C THR A 151 19.99 -16.67 24.84
N ASP A 152 19.83 -16.98 23.57
CA ASP A 152 18.52 -16.90 22.92
C ASP A 152 17.61 -18.08 23.29
N THR A 153 16.39 -18.08 22.75
CA THR A 153 15.38 -19.10 23.08
C THR A 153 15.71 -20.50 22.56
N THR A 154 16.72 -20.64 21.70
CA THR A 154 17.25 -21.92 21.21
C THR A 154 18.45 -22.43 22.01
N GLY A 155 18.92 -21.66 23.00
CA GLY A 155 20.14 -21.96 23.75
C GLY A 155 21.42 -21.42 23.08
N THR A 156 21.30 -20.61 22.03
CA THR A 156 22.46 -20.05 21.32
C THR A 156 22.93 -18.77 22.00
N LEU A 157 24.22 -18.70 22.34
CA LEU A 157 24.83 -17.47 22.85
C LEU A 157 24.94 -16.43 21.73
N ARG A 158 24.40 -15.25 21.96
CA ARG A 158 24.50 -14.06 21.10
C ARG A 158 25.27 -12.96 21.80
N THR A 159 25.98 -12.15 21.03
CA THR A 159 26.82 -11.07 21.54
C THR A 159 26.66 -9.85 20.63
N MET A 160 26.62 -8.66 21.23
CA MET A 160 26.68 -7.40 20.49
C MET A 160 28.01 -7.28 19.74
N SER A 161 27.95 -6.68 18.56
CA SER A 161 29.12 -6.22 17.81
C SER A 161 29.89 -5.16 18.61
N THR A 162 31.21 -5.20 18.51
CA THR A 162 32.11 -4.24 19.18
C THR A 162 32.31 -2.95 18.37
N THR A 163 31.88 -2.94 17.11
CA THR A 163 32.06 -1.85 16.14
C THR A 163 30.73 -1.32 15.64
N ASN A 164 29.95 -2.09 14.87
CA ASN A 164 28.65 -1.67 14.35
C ASN A 164 27.55 -2.64 14.78
N GLN A 165 26.51 -2.14 15.44
CA GLN A 165 25.39 -2.92 15.92
C GLN A 165 24.08 -2.42 15.30
N VAL A 166 23.24 -3.34 14.84
CA VAL A 166 21.85 -3.03 14.51
C VAL A 166 21.01 -3.23 15.76
N GLN A 167 20.11 -2.30 16.04
CA GLN A 167 19.16 -2.33 17.16
C GLN A 167 17.76 -2.02 16.65
N GLY A 168 16.71 -2.48 17.34
CA GLY A 168 15.32 -2.15 17.04
C GLY A 168 14.62 -1.54 18.24
N TYR A 169 13.69 -0.59 18.05
CA TYR A 169 12.89 0.01 19.12
C TYR A 169 11.42 -0.23 18.86
N GLY A 170 10.65 -0.26 19.94
CA GLY A 170 9.19 -0.23 19.93
C GLY A 170 8.65 0.69 21.01
N VAL A 171 7.61 1.45 20.68
CA VAL A 171 6.92 2.35 21.61
C VAL A 171 5.41 2.14 21.58
N CYS A 172 4.76 2.30 22.73
CA CYS A 172 3.32 2.41 22.83
C CYS A 172 2.97 3.74 23.48
N LEU A 173 1.98 4.43 22.94
CA LEU A 173 1.58 5.75 23.41
C LEU A 173 0.36 5.64 24.31
N SER A 174 0.21 6.57 25.26
CA SER A 174 -0.90 6.59 26.22
C SER A 174 -2.27 6.78 25.60
N SER A 175 -2.33 7.15 24.30
CA SER A 175 -3.53 7.16 23.47
C SER A 175 -4.03 5.75 23.13
N ALA A 176 -3.14 4.75 23.11
CA ALA A 176 -3.52 3.35 22.98
C ALA A 176 -3.96 2.81 24.35
N ALA A 177 -5.16 2.23 24.41
CA ALA A 177 -5.67 1.65 25.65
C ALA A 177 -4.77 0.48 26.11
N ASN A 178 -4.44 0.45 27.40
CA ASN A 178 -3.81 -0.69 28.10
C ASN A 178 -2.39 -1.09 27.63
N CYS A 179 -1.55 -0.15 27.19
CA CYS A 179 -0.15 -0.42 26.79
C CYS A 179 0.63 -1.31 27.79
N VAL A 180 0.44 -1.10 29.09
CA VAL A 180 0.99 -1.92 30.17
C VAL A 180 -0.16 -2.31 31.09
N VAL A 181 -0.47 -3.60 31.16
CA VAL A 181 -1.67 -4.12 31.86
C VAL A 181 -1.57 -3.93 33.37
N THR A 182 -0.40 -4.18 33.95
CA THR A 182 -0.13 -4.03 35.38
C THR A 182 1.09 -3.11 35.56
N PRO A 183 0.93 -1.78 35.50
CA PRO A 183 2.05 -0.83 35.47
C PRO A 183 3.01 -0.90 36.67
N SER A 184 2.58 -1.45 37.80
CA SER A 184 3.44 -1.66 38.98
C SER A 184 4.33 -2.90 38.90
N SER A 185 4.15 -3.79 37.92
CA SER A 185 4.84 -5.08 37.85
C SER A 185 5.81 -5.14 36.68
N ALA A 186 7.09 -5.38 36.95
CA ALA A 186 8.11 -5.62 35.93
C ALA A 186 7.78 -6.84 35.03
N SER A 187 6.90 -7.74 35.46
CA SER A 187 6.42 -8.89 34.69
C SER A 187 5.09 -8.64 33.97
N SER A 188 4.62 -7.38 33.90
CA SER A 188 3.37 -7.01 33.23
C SER A 188 3.29 -7.55 31.80
N THR A 189 2.07 -7.89 31.38
CA THR A 189 1.72 -8.00 29.96
C THR A 189 1.89 -6.63 29.30
N ILE A 190 2.54 -6.60 28.14
CA ILE A 190 2.85 -5.38 27.37
C ILE A 190 2.17 -5.49 26.01
N GLN A 191 1.26 -4.57 25.70
CA GLN A 191 0.60 -4.59 24.39
C GLN A 191 1.61 -4.34 23.27
N GLN A 192 1.27 -4.77 22.06
CA GLN A 192 2.12 -4.55 20.90
C GLN A 192 2.40 -3.05 20.72
N HIS A 193 3.65 -2.72 20.40
CA HIS A 193 4.08 -1.35 20.12
C HIS A 193 3.32 -0.80 18.90
N ILE A 194 2.95 0.48 18.95
CA ILE A 194 2.22 1.14 17.87
C ILE A 194 3.16 1.83 16.87
N ASP A 195 4.41 2.10 17.27
CA ASP A 195 5.50 2.47 16.38
C ASP A 195 6.74 1.63 16.70
N PHE A 196 7.50 1.28 15.66
CA PHE A 196 8.75 0.55 15.77
C PHE A 196 9.65 0.83 14.58
N ASN A 197 10.97 0.73 14.79
CA ASN A 197 11.94 0.81 13.70
C ASN A 197 13.25 0.14 14.09
N MET A 198 14.13 -0.07 13.11
CA MET A 198 15.50 -0.55 13.31
C MET A 198 16.50 0.54 12.92
N TRP A 199 17.65 0.57 13.59
CA TRP A 199 18.74 1.47 13.25
C TRP A 199 20.11 0.84 13.42
N GLY A 200 21.07 1.33 12.63
CA GLY A 200 22.48 1.02 12.79
C GLY A 200 23.15 2.02 13.73
N MET A 201 23.95 1.51 14.66
CA MET A 201 24.75 2.29 15.60
C MET A 201 26.22 1.88 15.51
N ASP A 202 27.08 2.89 15.39
CA ASP A 202 28.52 2.72 15.58
C ASP A 202 28.84 2.70 17.09
N ILE A 203 29.06 1.50 17.61
CA ILE A 203 29.47 1.22 18.99
C ILE A 203 30.86 1.79 19.28
N SER A 204 31.74 1.92 18.28
CA SER A 204 33.06 2.53 18.50
C SER A 204 32.92 4.01 18.85
N SER A 205 32.00 4.71 18.20
CA SER A 205 31.64 6.12 18.51
C SER A 205 30.91 6.29 19.84
N ALA A 206 30.36 5.21 20.41
CA ALA A 206 29.71 5.22 21.73
C ALA A 206 30.69 5.10 22.91
N ARG A 207 31.99 4.90 22.66
CA ARG A 207 32.98 4.69 23.73
C ARG A 207 33.43 6.01 24.32
N THR A 208 33.49 6.08 25.65
CA THR A 208 33.89 7.28 26.37
C THR A 208 34.89 6.99 27.49
N SER A 209 35.91 7.84 27.62
CA SER A 209 36.82 7.84 28.77
C SER A 209 36.16 8.36 30.05
N GLN A 210 34.99 9.01 29.93
CA GLN A 210 34.22 9.55 31.05
C GLN A 210 33.24 8.52 31.64
N TYR A 211 33.25 7.26 31.18
CA TYR A 211 32.26 6.24 31.58
C TYR A 211 32.08 6.11 33.11
N ASN A 212 33.18 6.09 33.87
CA ASN A 212 33.13 6.00 35.33
C ASN A 212 32.53 7.25 36.00
N GLN A 213 32.66 8.42 35.38
CA GLN A 213 32.01 9.66 35.86
C GLN A 213 30.51 9.64 35.57
N TYR A 214 30.11 9.03 34.46
CA TYR A 214 28.70 8.91 34.10
C TYR A 214 27.93 8.01 35.09
N LEU A 215 28.60 7.04 35.72
CA LEU A 215 28.02 6.19 36.77
C LEU A 215 27.58 6.98 38.01
N THR A 216 28.17 8.16 38.27
CA THR A 216 27.77 9.03 39.40
C THR A 216 26.78 10.13 38.98
N GLY A 217 26.42 10.20 37.69
CA GLY A 217 25.39 11.09 37.17
C GLY A 217 25.86 12.52 36.84
N THR A 218 27.16 12.75 36.73
CA THR A 218 27.76 14.06 36.42
C THR A 218 28.64 13.98 35.16
N GLY A 219 28.32 14.78 34.13
CA GLY A 219 29.16 14.94 32.94
C GLY A 219 30.40 15.81 33.21
N GLY A 220 31.56 15.42 32.69
CA GLY A 220 32.81 16.16 32.89
C GLY A 220 32.82 17.51 32.16
N THR A 221 33.13 18.60 32.87
CA THR A 221 33.35 19.94 32.29
C THR A 221 34.54 19.93 31.33
N THR A 222 34.31 20.20 30.04
CA THR A 222 35.35 20.74 29.16
C THR A 222 34.85 21.98 28.44
N THR A 223 35.56 23.07 28.72
CA THR A 223 35.44 24.43 28.21
C THR A 223 35.92 24.56 26.77
N SER A 224 35.09 25.13 25.90
CA SER A 224 35.54 26.17 24.96
C SER A 224 34.36 27.05 24.53
N SER A 225 34.43 28.32 24.91
CA SER A 225 33.67 29.48 24.42
C SER A 225 34.72 30.59 24.26
N PRO A 226 34.65 31.55 23.30
CA PRO A 226 33.58 32.55 23.18
C PRO A 226 33.20 32.86 21.70
N SER A 227 32.09 33.53 21.36
CA SER A 227 31.84 34.94 21.64
C SER A 227 30.37 35.32 21.61
N SER A 228 30.01 36.13 22.60
CA SER A 228 28.71 36.76 22.85
C SER A 228 28.61 38.11 22.13
N THR A 229 27.41 38.52 21.70
CA THR A 229 26.92 39.88 22.03
C THR A 229 25.39 39.99 22.02
N SER A 230 24.91 40.58 23.12
CA SER A 230 23.65 41.28 23.43
C SER A 230 22.28 40.66 23.13
N THR A 231 21.67 40.22 24.22
CA THR A 231 20.23 40.22 24.49
C THR A 231 19.63 41.61 24.25
N SER A 232 18.65 41.70 23.35
CA SER A 232 17.62 42.75 23.37
C SER A 232 16.27 42.07 23.50
N THR A 233 15.59 42.39 24.58
CA THR A 233 14.23 41.98 24.92
C THR A 233 13.27 42.45 23.82
N ARG A 234 12.64 41.54 23.08
CA ARG A 234 11.45 41.89 22.28
C ARG A 234 10.46 40.73 22.20
N THR A 235 9.31 41.02 22.80
CA THR A 235 7.94 40.55 22.59
C THR A 235 7.72 39.38 21.63
N SER A 236 6.99 38.37 22.14
CA SER A 236 6.29 37.32 21.41
C SER A 236 5.94 37.70 19.97
N SER A 237 6.68 37.14 19.02
CA SER A 237 6.22 36.98 17.65
C SER A 237 6.66 35.60 17.17
N THR A 238 5.70 34.86 16.66
CA THR A 238 5.80 33.49 16.16
C THR A 238 6.74 33.46 14.96
N THR A 239 8.00 33.07 15.15
CA THR A 239 8.93 32.90 14.03
C THR A 239 8.82 31.48 13.49
N SER A 240 8.16 31.37 12.32
CA SER A 240 8.19 30.22 11.42
C SER A 240 9.62 29.68 11.28
N THR A 241 9.84 28.40 11.61
CA THR A 241 11.04 27.66 11.23
C THR A 241 11.16 27.64 9.72
N THR A 242 12.09 28.42 9.16
CA THR A 242 12.37 28.45 7.73
C THR A 242 13.05 27.13 7.36
N SER A 243 12.40 26.35 6.50
CA SER A 243 13.00 25.19 5.85
C SER A 243 14.29 25.59 5.12
N THR A 244 15.35 24.81 5.30
CA THR A 244 16.64 24.96 4.60
C THR A 244 16.58 24.46 3.15
N VAL A 245 15.45 23.89 2.71
CA VAL A 245 15.25 23.45 1.33
C VAL A 245 14.76 24.63 0.49
N LYS A 246 15.44 24.91 -0.63
CA LYS A 246 14.97 25.95 -1.57
C LYS A 246 13.73 25.42 -2.32
N PRO A 247 12.61 26.16 -2.36
CA PRO A 247 11.43 25.74 -3.10
C PRO A 247 11.77 25.59 -4.59
N THR A 248 11.53 24.40 -5.11
CA THR A 248 11.68 24.08 -6.53
C THR A 248 10.29 23.97 -7.13
N PRO A 249 9.82 24.95 -7.93
CA PRO A 249 8.52 24.87 -8.56
C PRO A 249 8.51 23.88 -9.73
N TYR A 250 7.35 23.28 -9.99
CA TYR A 250 7.10 22.31 -11.06
C TYR A 250 5.98 22.78 -11.98
N ASP A 251 6.05 22.39 -13.25
CA ASP A 251 5.00 22.64 -14.23
C ASP A 251 3.80 21.74 -13.96
N TYR A 252 4.06 20.48 -13.59
CA TYR A 252 3.03 19.54 -13.19
C TYR A 252 3.42 18.84 -11.89
N ILE A 253 2.48 18.82 -10.94
CA ILE A 253 2.54 17.92 -9.78
C ILE A 253 1.47 16.86 -9.97
N VAL A 254 1.89 15.60 -10.09
CA VAL A 254 1.03 14.43 -10.21
C VAL A 254 0.99 13.72 -8.85
N VAL A 255 -0.21 13.47 -8.32
CA VAL A 255 -0.41 12.91 -6.99
C VAL A 255 -0.90 11.46 -7.09
N GLY A 256 -0.04 10.50 -6.77
CA GLY A 256 -0.30 9.07 -6.79
C GLY A 256 0.41 8.36 -7.95
N ALA A 257 1.31 7.43 -7.64
CA ALA A 257 2.05 6.64 -8.63
C ALA A 257 1.35 5.32 -8.97
N GLY A 258 0.04 5.36 -9.21
CA GLY A 258 -0.76 4.22 -9.68
C GLY A 258 -0.75 4.06 -11.21
N ALA A 259 -1.70 3.26 -11.73
CA ALA A 259 -1.87 3.01 -13.16
C ALA A 259 -1.91 4.29 -14.00
N ALA A 260 -2.77 5.24 -13.63
CA ALA A 260 -2.92 6.49 -14.37
C ALA A 260 -1.78 7.48 -14.10
N GLY A 261 -1.42 7.69 -12.83
CA GLY A 261 -0.45 8.73 -12.46
C GLY A 261 0.94 8.51 -13.05
N ILE A 262 1.39 7.25 -13.16
CA ILE A 262 2.66 6.93 -13.82
C ILE A 262 2.59 7.24 -15.33
N VAL A 263 1.50 6.85 -16.02
CA VAL A 263 1.32 7.15 -17.45
C VAL A 263 1.29 8.67 -17.69
N VAL A 264 0.52 9.39 -16.88
CA VAL A 264 0.43 10.86 -16.96
C VAL A 264 1.81 11.50 -16.75
N ALA A 265 2.54 11.10 -15.71
CA ALA A 265 3.84 11.69 -15.41
C ALA A 265 4.90 11.38 -16.49
N ASP A 266 4.90 10.16 -17.06
CA ASP A 266 5.75 9.81 -18.19
C ASP A 266 5.45 10.68 -19.41
N ARG A 267 4.18 10.80 -19.81
CA ARG A 267 3.80 11.55 -21.01
C ARG A 267 4.00 13.06 -20.88
N LEU A 268 3.77 13.63 -19.69
CA LEU A 268 4.05 15.04 -19.45
C LEU A 268 5.55 15.34 -19.45
N SER A 269 6.37 14.46 -18.84
CA SER A 269 7.82 14.62 -18.86
C SER A 269 8.41 14.38 -20.26
N GLU A 270 7.82 13.48 -21.06
CA GLU A 270 8.13 13.27 -22.47
C GLU A 270 7.88 14.53 -23.31
N ALA A 271 6.84 15.31 -22.98
CA ALA A 271 6.57 16.61 -23.58
C ALA A 271 7.48 17.74 -23.09
N GLY A 272 8.57 17.43 -22.36
CA GLY A 272 9.56 18.39 -21.88
C GLY A 272 9.15 19.19 -20.65
N LYS A 273 8.00 18.88 -20.02
CA LYS A 273 7.49 19.61 -18.85
C LYS A 273 8.21 19.16 -17.58
N LYS A 274 8.38 20.06 -16.62
CA LYS A 274 9.00 19.72 -15.33
C LYS A 274 7.97 19.06 -14.40
N VAL A 275 8.11 17.77 -14.16
CA VAL A 275 7.11 16.94 -13.48
C VAL A 275 7.60 16.45 -12.12
N LEU A 276 6.78 16.64 -11.10
CA LEU A 276 6.90 15.97 -9.80
C LEU A 276 5.81 14.90 -9.68
N LEU A 277 6.17 13.65 -9.47
CA LEU A 277 5.27 12.57 -9.09
C LEU A 277 5.40 12.31 -7.60
N LEU A 278 4.29 12.39 -6.87
CA LEU A 278 4.21 12.11 -5.44
C LEU A 278 3.59 10.74 -5.21
N GLU A 279 4.19 9.91 -4.37
CA GLU A 279 3.65 8.62 -3.94
C GLU A 279 3.71 8.51 -2.43
N ARG A 280 2.59 8.14 -1.81
CA ARG A 280 2.49 8.02 -0.35
C ARG A 280 3.21 6.79 0.20
N GLY A 281 3.28 5.74 -0.60
CA GLY A 281 3.92 4.48 -0.26
C GLY A 281 5.39 4.41 -0.67
N GLY A 282 5.99 3.28 -0.34
CA GLY A 282 7.37 2.96 -0.68
C GLY A 282 7.54 2.25 -2.03
N PRO A 283 8.79 1.86 -2.35
CA PRO A 283 9.09 0.95 -3.45
C PRO A 283 8.33 -0.37 -3.36
N SER A 284 8.07 -0.99 -4.52
CA SER A 284 7.33 -2.24 -4.67
C SER A 284 8.20 -3.33 -5.32
N THR A 285 8.26 -3.36 -6.64
CA THR A 285 9.07 -4.27 -7.44
C THR A 285 10.55 -3.98 -7.30
N LYS A 286 11.40 -4.97 -7.59
CA LYS A 286 12.87 -4.82 -7.59
C LYS A 286 13.32 -3.59 -8.37
N GLU A 287 12.74 -3.36 -9.55
CA GLU A 287 13.13 -2.24 -10.42
C GLU A 287 12.76 -0.85 -9.86
N THR A 288 11.77 -0.79 -8.96
CA THR A 288 11.44 0.45 -8.23
C THR A 288 12.33 0.69 -7.01
N GLY A 289 13.25 -0.24 -6.71
CA GLY A 289 14.09 -0.22 -5.50
C GLY A 289 13.50 -1.06 -4.35
N GLY A 290 12.52 -1.91 -4.63
CA GLY A 290 11.94 -2.83 -3.65
C GLY A 290 12.96 -3.88 -3.19
N THR A 291 13.16 -3.97 -1.88
CA THR A 291 14.04 -4.96 -1.24
C THR A 291 13.35 -5.77 -0.15
N ARG A 292 12.13 -5.35 0.24
CA ARG A 292 11.24 -6.08 1.14
C ARG A 292 10.41 -7.08 0.36
N GLU A 293 9.78 -8.02 1.06
CA GLU A 293 8.91 -9.03 0.45
C GLU A 293 9.62 -9.91 -0.61
N VAL A 294 10.92 -10.21 -0.43
CA VAL A 294 11.61 -11.22 -1.24
C VAL A 294 11.40 -12.61 -0.60
N PRO A 295 10.76 -13.58 -1.28
CA PRO A 295 10.58 -14.91 -0.71
C PRO A 295 11.93 -15.63 -0.62
N ALA A 296 12.13 -16.41 0.45
CA ALA A 296 13.41 -17.08 0.72
C ALA A 296 13.85 -17.98 -0.45
N TRP A 297 12.91 -18.69 -1.07
CA TRP A 297 13.18 -19.58 -2.20
C TRP A 297 13.60 -18.85 -3.49
N ALA A 298 13.29 -17.55 -3.63
CA ALA A 298 13.71 -16.74 -4.77
C ALA A 298 14.76 -15.68 -4.40
N ALA A 299 15.39 -15.76 -3.22
CA ALA A 299 16.27 -14.71 -2.69
C ALA A 299 17.42 -14.34 -3.64
N SER A 300 17.99 -15.32 -4.36
CA SER A 300 19.08 -15.11 -5.34
C SER A 300 18.68 -14.21 -6.51
N THR A 301 17.39 -14.07 -6.77
CA THR A 301 16.86 -13.25 -7.86
C THR A 301 16.69 -11.77 -7.47
N GLY A 302 16.52 -11.51 -6.17
CA GLY A 302 16.09 -10.23 -5.62
C GLY A 302 14.69 -9.79 -6.07
N LEU A 303 13.90 -10.67 -6.69
CA LEU A 303 12.52 -10.36 -7.08
C LEU A 303 11.64 -10.36 -5.84
N THR A 304 10.85 -9.30 -5.70
CA THR A 304 9.90 -9.18 -4.59
C THR A 304 8.61 -9.92 -4.92
N ARG A 305 7.72 -10.05 -3.93
CA ARG A 305 6.36 -10.59 -4.09
C ARG A 305 5.59 -9.92 -5.23
N PHE A 306 5.87 -8.64 -5.45
CA PHE A 306 5.21 -7.83 -6.46
C PHE A 306 5.75 -8.14 -7.87
N ASP A 307 6.98 -8.62 -8.01
CA ASP A 307 7.56 -9.02 -9.29
C ASP A 307 7.05 -10.39 -9.77
N ILE A 308 6.74 -11.33 -8.87
CA ILE A 308 6.44 -12.74 -9.18
C ILE A 308 4.93 -12.93 -9.37
N PRO A 309 4.42 -13.15 -10.60
CA PRO A 309 2.99 -13.27 -10.88
C PRO A 309 2.24 -14.29 -10.01
N GLY A 310 2.84 -15.46 -9.79
CA GLY A 310 2.21 -16.55 -9.04
C GLY A 310 2.03 -16.27 -7.56
N LEU A 311 2.64 -15.22 -7.00
CA LEU A 311 2.47 -14.83 -5.59
C LEU A 311 1.27 -13.91 -5.35
N PHE A 312 0.44 -13.65 -6.37
CA PHE A 312 -0.75 -12.81 -6.27
C PHE A 312 -1.71 -13.22 -5.14
N GLU A 313 -2.14 -14.50 -5.10
CA GLU A 313 -3.12 -14.97 -4.11
C GLU A 313 -2.58 -14.89 -2.67
N ASN A 314 -1.27 -15.06 -2.49
CA ASN A 314 -0.63 -14.96 -1.18
C ASN A 314 -0.69 -13.53 -0.60
N MET A 315 -0.92 -12.49 -1.41
CA MET A 315 -1.02 -11.11 -0.91
C MET A 315 -2.23 -10.87 0.00
N PHE A 316 -3.27 -11.71 -0.08
CA PHE A 316 -4.50 -11.56 0.70
C PHE A 316 -4.44 -12.25 2.06
N GLY A 317 -3.54 -13.22 2.24
CA GLY A 317 -3.36 -14.00 3.47
C GLY A 317 -2.05 -13.71 4.20
N ALA A 318 -1.36 -12.61 3.88
CA ALA A 318 -0.08 -12.27 4.48
C ALA A 318 -0.24 -11.73 5.91
N ASP A 319 0.68 -12.11 6.81
CA ASP A 319 0.63 -11.72 8.23
C ASP A 319 0.71 -10.19 8.46
N ASN A 320 1.49 -9.47 7.63
CA ASN A 320 1.68 -8.03 7.76
C ASN A 320 1.67 -7.32 6.39
N PRO A 321 0.49 -7.11 5.79
CA PRO A 321 0.36 -6.64 4.41
C PRO A 321 0.46 -5.10 4.31
N TRP A 322 1.67 -4.56 4.52
CA TRP A 322 1.94 -3.11 4.54
C TRP A 322 1.63 -2.39 3.22
N TRP A 323 1.46 -3.11 2.11
CA TRP A 323 1.14 -2.55 0.80
C TRP A 323 -0.31 -2.08 0.69
N TRP A 324 -1.21 -2.51 1.57
CA TRP A 324 -2.58 -1.99 1.60
C TRP A 324 -2.65 -0.61 2.22
N CYS A 325 -3.51 0.25 1.68
CA CYS A 325 -3.82 1.53 2.27
C CYS A 325 -4.55 1.35 3.61
N THR A 326 -4.00 1.94 4.67
CA THR A 326 -4.53 1.81 6.05
C THR A 326 -5.68 2.76 6.37
N ASP A 327 -5.96 3.69 5.46
CA ASP A 327 -6.94 4.77 5.60
C ASP A 327 -8.13 4.61 4.65
N MET A 328 -8.49 3.36 4.38
CA MET A 328 -9.72 2.97 3.71
C MET A 328 -10.19 1.59 4.20
N THR A 329 -11.48 1.29 4.02
CA THR A 329 -12.10 0.03 4.49
C THR A 329 -12.17 -1.05 3.41
N VAL A 330 -11.57 -0.82 2.25
CA VAL A 330 -11.52 -1.73 1.10
C VAL A 330 -10.09 -1.86 0.60
N PHE A 331 -9.79 -2.84 -0.26
CA PHE A 331 -8.44 -2.98 -0.80
C PHE A 331 -8.05 -1.82 -1.71
N GLY A 332 -6.91 -1.22 -1.42
CA GLY A 332 -6.24 -0.23 -2.26
C GLY A 332 -4.73 -0.29 -2.03
N GLY A 333 -3.95 -0.15 -3.09
CA GLY A 333 -2.49 -0.22 -3.02
C GLY A 333 -1.84 1.11 -2.71
N CYS A 334 -1.04 1.15 -1.63
CA CYS A 334 -0.30 2.32 -1.17
C CYS A 334 1.21 2.09 -1.27
N LEU A 335 1.70 2.01 -2.51
CA LEU A 335 3.09 1.74 -2.90
C LEU A 335 3.28 2.17 -4.36
N VAL A 336 4.53 2.32 -4.81
CA VAL A 336 4.83 2.66 -6.22
C VAL A 336 4.20 1.60 -7.15
N GLY A 337 3.35 2.04 -8.09
CA GLY A 337 2.54 1.17 -8.95
C GLY A 337 1.08 1.04 -8.50
N GLY A 338 0.76 1.36 -7.25
CA GLY A 338 -0.58 1.28 -6.67
C GLY A 338 -1.22 -0.10 -6.87
N GLY A 339 -2.46 -0.13 -7.34
CA GLY A 339 -3.16 -1.39 -7.64
C GLY A 339 -2.48 -2.29 -8.69
N THR A 340 -1.64 -1.74 -9.58
CA THR A 340 -1.02 -2.52 -10.68
C THR A 340 0.03 -3.50 -10.21
N VAL A 341 0.56 -3.34 -9.00
CA VAL A 341 1.58 -4.24 -8.42
C VAL A 341 1.03 -5.28 -7.46
N ILE A 342 -0.28 -5.22 -7.17
CA ILE A 342 -0.97 -6.12 -6.23
C ILE A 342 -2.25 -6.75 -6.80
N ASN A 343 -2.62 -6.43 -8.05
CA ASN A 343 -3.78 -7.03 -8.71
C ASN A 343 -3.43 -8.36 -9.42
N GLY A 344 -4.45 -9.04 -9.94
CA GLY A 344 -4.29 -10.28 -10.73
C GLY A 344 -3.78 -10.06 -12.16
N MET A 345 -3.46 -8.82 -12.56
CA MET A 345 -2.87 -8.44 -13.86
C MET A 345 -3.67 -8.78 -15.11
N LEU A 346 -4.93 -9.19 -14.97
CA LEU A 346 -5.85 -9.31 -16.09
C LEU A 346 -5.86 -8.00 -16.90
N TYR A 347 -5.58 -8.13 -18.19
CA TYR A 347 -5.22 -7.03 -19.07
C TYR A 347 -6.02 -7.10 -20.37
N TYR A 348 -7.11 -6.35 -20.41
CA TYR A 348 -8.04 -6.31 -21.54
C TYR A 348 -8.19 -4.86 -22.00
N PRO A 349 -7.54 -4.45 -23.09
CA PRO A 349 -7.73 -3.12 -23.66
C PRO A 349 -9.23 -2.83 -23.85
N PRO A 350 -9.68 -1.59 -23.62
CA PRO A 350 -11.11 -1.30 -23.68
C PRO A 350 -11.62 -1.31 -25.13
N PRO A 351 -12.80 -1.90 -25.39
CA PRO A 351 -13.47 -1.80 -26.68
C PRO A 351 -14.00 -0.40 -26.93
N ASP A 352 -14.27 -0.07 -28.19
CA ASP A 352 -14.83 1.24 -28.57
C ASP A 352 -16.22 1.47 -27.95
N SER A 353 -16.98 0.38 -27.70
CA SER A 353 -18.28 0.41 -27.03
C SER A 353 -18.25 0.96 -25.61
N GLU A 354 -17.09 0.90 -24.94
CA GLU A 354 -16.87 1.45 -23.61
C GLU A 354 -16.90 2.99 -23.62
N PHE A 355 -16.51 3.63 -24.72
CA PHE A 355 -16.37 5.08 -24.87
C PHE A 355 -17.55 5.72 -25.61
N THR A 356 -18.77 5.33 -25.24
CA THR A 356 -20.01 5.82 -25.86
C THR A 356 -20.79 6.76 -24.93
N ALA A 357 -21.70 7.54 -25.50
CA ALA A 357 -22.61 8.38 -24.70
C ALA A 357 -23.49 7.55 -23.76
N ALA A 358 -23.88 6.33 -24.16
CA ALA A 358 -24.65 5.41 -23.33
C ALA A 358 -23.87 4.97 -22.07
N GLN A 359 -22.53 4.90 -22.14
CA GLN A 359 -21.68 4.66 -20.97
C GLN A 359 -21.35 5.94 -20.19
N GLY A 360 -21.89 7.08 -20.60
CA GLY A 360 -21.73 8.38 -19.94
C GLY A 360 -20.51 9.17 -20.37
N TRP A 361 -19.78 8.76 -21.41
CA TRP A 361 -18.65 9.50 -21.93
C TRP A 361 -19.07 10.70 -22.80
N PRO A 362 -18.46 11.88 -22.62
CA PRO A 362 -18.61 13.01 -23.52
C PRO A 362 -18.20 12.68 -24.96
N ALA A 363 -18.71 13.43 -25.93
CA ALA A 363 -18.51 13.14 -27.35
C ALA A 363 -17.03 13.17 -27.76
N GLU A 364 -16.24 14.01 -27.11
CA GLU A 364 -14.82 14.18 -27.37
C GLU A 364 -14.03 12.92 -27.03
N TRP A 365 -14.50 12.13 -26.06
CA TRP A 365 -13.84 10.92 -25.58
C TRP A 365 -14.16 9.66 -26.40
N ARG A 366 -14.91 9.80 -27.49
CA ARG A 366 -15.17 8.69 -28.41
C ARG A 366 -13.89 8.34 -29.18
N LEU A 367 -13.78 7.10 -29.64
CA LEU A 367 -12.65 6.58 -30.44
C LEU A 367 -11.32 6.52 -29.65
N PRO A 368 -11.19 5.61 -28.67
CA PRO A 368 -9.98 5.48 -27.85
C PRO A 368 -8.77 4.91 -28.62
N GLY A 369 -8.93 4.50 -29.89
CA GLY A 369 -7.97 3.70 -30.66
C GLY A 369 -6.53 4.23 -30.64
N THR A 370 -6.31 5.53 -30.82
CA THR A 370 -4.95 6.11 -30.77
C THR A 370 -4.30 5.95 -29.41
N ALA A 371 -5.04 6.22 -28.33
CA ALA A 371 -4.54 6.09 -26.96
C ALA A 371 -4.34 4.62 -26.57
N ARG A 372 -5.30 3.75 -26.94
CA ARG A 372 -5.22 2.30 -26.78
C ARG A 372 -3.97 1.73 -27.46
N ASN A 373 -3.68 2.15 -28.70
CA ASN A 373 -2.51 1.69 -29.45
C ASN A 373 -1.19 2.19 -28.84
N LYS A 374 -1.13 3.44 -28.34
CA LYS A 374 0.03 3.95 -27.60
C LYS A 374 0.31 3.14 -26.34
N MET A 375 -0.75 2.79 -25.60
CA MET A 375 -0.66 1.92 -24.44
C MET A 375 -0.13 0.53 -24.81
N LEU A 376 -0.74 -0.12 -25.80
CA LEU A 376 -0.33 -1.45 -26.26
C LEU A 376 1.10 -1.50 -26.80
N ALA A 377 1.57 -0.43 -27.45
CA ALA A 377 2.94 -0.34 -27.92
C ALA A 377 3.97 -0.31 -26.77
N ARG A 378 3.60 0.27 -25.61
CA ARG A 378 4.42 0.26 -24.39
C ARG A 378 4.25 -1.05 -23.61
N LEU A 379 3.04 -1.58 -23.56
CA LEU A 379 2.59 -2.70 -22.74
C LEU A 379 1.88 -3.74 -23.60
N PRO A 380 2.62 -4.57 -24.35
CA PRO A 380 2.01 -5.63 -25.13
C PRO A 380 1.33 -6.66 -24.22
N SER A 381 0.26 -7.27 -24.74
CA SER A 381 -0.44 -8.37 -24.09
C SER A 381 0.26 -9.70 -24.32
N SER A 382 0.16 -10.61 -23.36
CA SER A 382 0.48 -12.02 -23.51
C SER A 382 -0.55 -12.88 -22.78
N ASN A 383 -1.02 -13.93 -23.45
CA ASN A 383 -1.80 -15.01 -22.83
C ASN A 383 -0.96 -16.23 -22.48
N ASN A 384 0.36 -16.12 -22.62
CA ASN A 384 1.32 -17.16 -22.32
C ASN A 384 2.58 -16.51 -21.71
N PRO A 385 2.52 -16.14 -20.41
CA PRO A 385 3.54 -15.30 -19.81
C PRO A 385 4.84 -16.05 -19.45
N SER A 386 4.82 -17.39 -19.49
CA SER A 386 5.99 -18.22 -19.25
C SER A 386 6.97 -18.13 -20.44
N PRO A 387 8.25 -17.76 -20.23
CA PRO A 387 9.23 -17.62 -21.32
C PRO A 387 9.52 -18.90 -22.10
N ASP A 388 9.22 -20.08 -21.56
CA ASP A 388 9.34 -21.36 -22.26
C ASP A 388 8.19 -21.65 -23.24
N GLY A 389 7.22 -20.74 -23.36
CA GLY A 389 6.09 -20.89 -24.28
C GLY A 389 5.05 -21.92 -23.81
N VAL A 390 5.10 -22.36 -22.56
CA VAL A 390 4.16 -23.35 -22.01
C VAL A 390 3.22 -22.70 -20.99
N ARG A 391 1.92 -23.05 -21.06
CA ARG A 391 0.95 -22.72 -20.02
C ARG A 391 0.92 -23.81 -18.95
N TYR A 392 0.80 -23.41 -17.69
CA TYR A 392 0.87 -24.28 -16.53
C TYR A 392 -0.41 -24.21 -15.70
N LEU A 393 -0.75 -25.32 -15.05
CA LEU A 393 -1.94 -25.44 -14.19
C LEU A 393 -3.24 -25.13 -14.98
N ASP A 394 -3.33 -25.65 -16.20
CA ASP A 394 -4.40 -25.38 -17.18
C ASP A 394 -5.63 -26.31 -17.03
N GLN A 395 -5.70 -27.15 -15.99
CA GLN A 395 -6.77 -28.13 -15.84
C GLN A 395 -8.16 -27.47 -15.74
N VAL A 396 -8.26 -26.31 -15.08
CA VAL A 396 -9.50 -25.51 -15.04
C VAL A 396 -9.88 -25.00 -16.44
N TYR A 397 -8.89 -24.59 -17.24
CA TYR A 397 -9.12 -24.17 -18.62
C TYR A 397 -9.64 -25.34 -19.48
N ASP A 398 -8.96 -26.49 -19.40
CA ASP A 398 -9.30 -27.67 -20.18
C ASP A 398 -10.68 -28.24 -19.85
N LEU A 399 -11.13 -28.12 -18.60
CA LEU A 399 -12.50 -28.45 -18.24
C LEU A 399 -13.48 -27.44 -18.82
N LEU A 400 -13.31 -26.15 -18.52
CA LEU A 400 -14.31 -25.15 -18.87
C LEU A 400 -14.43 -24.94 -20.39
N LYS A 401 -13.35 -25.10 -21.17
CA LYS A 401 -13.42 -24.99 -22.63
C LYS A 401 -14.39 -26.01 -23.24
N ILE A 402 -14.49 -27.22 -22.69
CA ILE A 402 -15.42 -28.26 -23.16
C ILE A 402 -16.86 -27.77 -22.99
N HIS A 403 -17.17 -27.27 -21.80
CA HIS A 403 -18.49 -26.78 -21.46
C HIS A 403 -18.91 -25.58 -22.31
N PHE A 404 -18.06 -24.55 -22.36
CA PHE A 404 -18.39 -23.32 -23.08
C PHE A 404 -18.45 -23.52 -24.60
N ALA A 405 -17.61 -24.40 -25.17
CA ALA A 405 -17.74 -24.80 -26.57
C ALA A 405 -19.09 -25.49 -26.86
N LYS A 406 -19.55 -26.41 -25.99
CA LYS A 406 -20.88 -27.04 -26.11
C LYS A 406 -22.03 -26.04 -25.97
N LYS A 407 -21.85 -24.96 -25.21
CA LYS A 407 -22.80 -23.84 -25.13
C LYS A 407 -22.70 -22.87 -26.31
N GLY A 408 -21.86 -23.14 -27.32
CA GLY A 408 -21.72 -22.33 -28.51
C GLY A 408 -20.84 -21.08 -28.34
N TYR A 409 -20.05 -20.99 -27.26
CA TYR A 409 -19.04 -19.94 -27.14
C TYR A 409 -17.84 -20.27 -28.04
N GLN A 410 -17.19 -19.24 -28.57
CA GLN A 410 -16.01 -19.38 -29.40
C GLN A 410 -14.73 -19.16 -28.60
N GLU A 411 -13.76 -20.05 -28.77
CA GLU A 411 -12.42 -19.87 -28.21
C GLU A 411 -11.69 -18.77 -28.99
N ALA A 412 -11.07 -17.83 -28.27
CA ALA A 412 -10.34 -16.72 -28.88
C ALA A 412 -9.09 -16.35 -28.07
N VAL A 413 -8.09 -15.82 -28.77
CA VAL A 413 -7.10 -14.94 -28.13
C VAL A 413 -7.80 -13.60 -27.92
N ILE A 414 -8.29 -13.39 -26.69
CA ILE A 414 -9.26 -12.33 -26.35
C ILE A 414 -8.85 -10.92 -26.81
N ASN A 415 -7.54 -10.63 -26.85
CA ASN A 415 -7.02 -9.32 -27.23
C ASN A 415 -6.72 -9.16 -28.73
N ASP A 416 -6.80 -10.22 -29.55
CA ASP A 416 -6.65 -10.12 -31.01
C ASP A 416 -7.84 -9.36 -31.64
N ASN A 417 -9.02 -9.46 -31.02
CA ASN A 417 -10.17 -8.63 -31.34
C ASN A 417 -10.76 -8.02 -30.06
N VAL A 418 -10.36 -6.77 -29.79
CA VAL A 418 -10.75 -6.04 -28.58
C VAL A 418 -12.26 -5.84 -28.50
N ASP A 419 -12.93 -5.56 -29.62
CA ASP A 419 -14.36 -5.23 -29.67
C ASP A 419 -15.28 -6.47 -29.61
N TRP A 420 -14.75 -7.66 -29.91
CA TRP A 420 -15.53 -8.89 -29.84
C TRP A 420 -15.44 -9.51 -28.45
N LYS A 421 -16.58 -9.50 -27.73
CA LYS A 421 -16.71 -10.05 -26.37
C LYS A 421 -17.96 -10.89 -26.15
N ASP A 422 -19.01 -10.79 -26.97
CA ASP A 422 -20.18 -11.65 -26.77
C ASP A 422 -19.88 -13.10 -27.15
N SER A 423 -20.19 -14.03 -26.25
CA SER A 423 -20.08 -15.47 -26.44
C SER A 423 -18.67 -15.94 -26.83
N ILE A 424 -17.65 -15.40 -26.16
CA ILE A 424 -16.27 -15.89 -26.29
C ILE A 424 -15.70 -16.38 -24.97
N PHE A 425 -14.72 -17.27 -25.05
CA PHE A 425 -13.83 -17.62 -23.96
C PHE A 425 -12.37 -17.70 -24.42
N GLY A 426 -11.44 -17.70 -23.48
CA GLY A 426 -10.04 -17.92 -23.80
C GLY A 426 -9.13 -17.86 -22.59
N HIS A 427 -7.84 -18.10 -22.83
CA HIS A 427 -6.82 -17.92 -21.80
C HIS A 427 -6.74 -16.45 -21.36
N PRO A 428 -6.58 -16.19 -20.05
CA PRO A 428 -6.38 -14.86 -19.52
C PRO A 428 -5.25 -14.11 -20.20
N GLN A 429 -5.43 -12.82 -20.37
CA GLN A 429 -4.47 -11.92 -20.98
C GLN A 429 -3.78 -11.09 -19.89
N TYR A 430 -2.47 -10.93 -19.99
CA TYR A 430 -1.65 -10.20 -19.02
C TYR A 430 -0.71 -9.22 -19.73
N ASN A 431 -0.31 -8.13 -19.07
CA ASN A 431 0.82 -7.30 -19.47
C ASN A 431 2.09 -7.69 -18.69
N PHE A 432 2.35 -9.00 -18.61
CA PHE A 432 3.60 -9.57 -18.12
C PHE A 432 4.69 -9.53 -19.18
N LYS A 433 5.95 -9.48 -18.74
CA LYS A 433 7.11 -9.54 -19.64
C LYS A 433 8.14 -10.47 -19.03
N ASN A 434 8.62 -11.45 -19.80
CA ASN A 434 9.66 -12.40 -19.38
C ASN A 434 9.35 -13.09 -18.04
N GLY A 435 8.10 -13.53 -17.83
CA GLY A 435 7.66 -14.23 -16.62
C GLY A 435 7.56 -13.37 -15.36
N ILE A 436 7.74 -12.05 -15.45
CA ILE A 436 7.58 -11.13 -14.31
C ILE A 436 6.39 -10.19 -14.53
N ARG A 437 5.87 -9.68 -13.41
CA ARG A 437 5.01 -8.50 -13.41
C ARG A 437 5.73 -7.37 -14.13
N SER A 438 5.09 -6.76 -15.13
CA SER A 438 5.64 -5.61 -15.85
C SER A 438 4.77 -4.37 -15.63
N GLY A 439 3.79 -4.10 -16.48
CA GLY A 439 2.92 -2.94 -16.28
C GLY A 439 3.67 -1.60 -16.22
N VAL A 440 3.03 -0.59 -15.63
CA VAL A 440 3.52 0.80 -15.66
C VAL A 440 4.84 1.02 -14.92
N THR A 441 5.16 0.19 -13.91
CA THR A 441 6.40 0.32 -13.14
C THR A 441 7.63 -0.11 -13.93
N HIS A 442 7.50 -1.06 -14.85
CA HIS A 442 8.62 -1.56 -15.68
C HIS A 442 8.69 -0.91 -17.07
N THR A 443 7.80 0.03 -17.37
CA THR A 443 7.69 0.68 -18.68
C THR A 443 7.68 2.20 -18.54
N TYR A 444 6.50 2.80 -18.42
CA TYR A 444 6.29 4.25 -18.31
C TYR A 444 7.13 4.89 -17.20
N LEU A 445 7.19 4.27 -16.01
CA LEU A 445 7.99 4.82 -14.92
C LEU A 445 9.49 4.85 -15.23
N GLN A 446 10.00 3.84 -15.96
CA GLN A 446 11.41 3.75 -16.28
C GLN A 446 11.82 4.80 -17.31
N THR A 447 10.98 5.02 -18.32
CA THR A 447 11.21 6.11 -19.28
C THR A 447 11.10 7.49 -18.63
N ALA A 448 10.18 7.67 -17.68
CA ALA A 448 10.09 8.89 -16.88
C ALA A 448 11.35 9.14 -16.05
N LYS A 449 11.80 8.13 -15.28
CA LYS A 449 13.00 8.20 -14.42
C LYS A 449 14.29 8.53 -15.19
N ALA A 450 14.36 8.19 -16.47
CA ALA A 450 15.51 8.51 -17.31
C ALA A 450 15.59 10.00 -17.71
N ARG A 451 14.52 10.79 -17.53
CA ARG A 451 14.49 12.21 -17.91
C ARG A 451 14.84 13.12 -16.74
N SER A 452 15.71 14.11 -16.99
CA SER A 452 16.16 15.07 -15.97
C SER A 452 15.08 16.03 -15.46
N ASN A 453 14.00 16.19 -16.23
CA ASN A 453 12.83 17.00 -15.89
C ASN A 453 11.75 16.24 -15.08
N PHE A 454 12.00 14.99 -14.69
CA PHE A 454 11.09 14.18 -13.86
C PHE A 454 11.69 13.92 -12.48
N LYS A 455 10.86 14.03 -11.43
CA LYS A 455 11.22 13.62 -10.07
C LYS A 455 10.10 12.79 -9.46
N LEU A 456 10.45 11.65 -8.84
CA LEU A 456 9.56 10.87 -7.99
C LEU A 456 9.92 11.10 -6.52
N LEU A 457 8.93 11.39 -5.67
CA LEU A 457 9.06 11.37 -4.21
C LEU A 457 8.12 10.31 -3.64
N THR A 458 8.69 9.25 -3.08
CA THR A 458 7.98 8.20 -2.33
C THR A 458 7.78 8.62 -0.86
N TYR A 459 7.02 7.85 -0.09
CA TYR A 459 6.72 8.15 1.32
C TYR A 459 6.17 9.58 1.55
N THR A 460 5.55 10.15 0.53
CA THR A 460 5.09 11.54 0.49
C THR A 460 3.58 11.57 0.30
N PHE A 461 2.87 11.65 1.42
CA PHE A 461 1.43 11.63 1.45
C PHE A 461 0.87 13.04 1.23
N ALA A 462 0.24 13.25 0.07
CA ALA A 462 -0.47 14.48 -0.25
C ALA A 462 -1.80 14.54 0.53
N GLN A 463 -1.98 15.62 1.30
CA GLN A 463 -3.11 15.80 2.21
C GLN A 463 -4.19 16.71 1.62
N SER A 464 -3.80 17.77 0.92
CA SER A 464 -4.70 18.72 0.26
C SER A 464 -3.96 19.49 -0.85
N VAL A 465 -4.70 20.12 -1.77
CA VAL A 465 -4.13 21.18 -2.59
C VAL A 465 -4.20 22.52 -1.85
N LYS A 466 -3.14 23.33 -1.95
CA LYS A 466 -3.18 24.73 -1.53
C LYS A 466 -3.76 25.57 -2.66
N ARG A 467 -4.73 26.42 -2.35
CA ARG A 467 -5.43 27.24 -3.34
C ARG A 467 -5.83 28.61 -2.81
N ASN A 468 -5.94 29.57 -3.73
CA ASN A 468 -6.59 30.85 -3.52
C ASN A 468 -7.78 30.95 -4.49
N GLY A 469 -8.99 30.80 -3.98
CA GLY A 469 -10.19 30.66 -4.79
C GLY A 469 -10.08 29.46 -5.73
N ALA A 470 -10.17 29.72 -7.03
CA ALA A 470 -10.11 28.72 -8.11
C ALA A 470 -8.68 28.32 -8.52
N THR A 471 -7.66 29.05 -8.09
CA THR A 471 -6.27 28.81 -8.50
C THR A 471 -5.53 27.99 -7.46
N ILE A 472 -5.00 26.84 -7.87
CA ILE A 472 -4.14 25.98 -7.06
C ILE A 472 -2.71 26.53 -7.16
N THR A 473 -2.02 26.63 -6.02
CA THR A 473 -0.65 27.12 -5.90
C THR A 473 0.36 26.02 -5.59
N GLY A 474 -0.12 24.85 -5.13
CA GLY A 474 0.71 23.72 -4.78
C GLY A 474 -0.06 22.59 -4.12
N VAL A 475 0.68 21.60 -3.63
CA VAL A 475 0.16 20.43 -2.90
C VAL A 475 0.80 20.38 -1.52
N GLN A 476 -0.03 20.37 -0.47
CA GLN A 476 0.43 20.14 0.89
C GLN A 476 0.65 18.65 1.12
N THR A 477 1.81 18.30 1.65
CA THR A 477 2.21 16.94 1.99
C THR A 477 2.69 16.87 3.43
N ASN A 478 2.89 15.64 3.92
CA ASN A 478 3.58 15.37 5.18
C ASN A 478 5.11 15.35 5.07
N ASN A 479 5.70 15.48 3.88
CA ASN A 479 7.15 15.37 3.68
C ASN A 479 7.84 16.73 3.81
N THR A 480 8.20 17.11 5.04
CA THR A 480 8.95 18.35 5.33
C THR A 480 10.45 18.23 5.08
N ILE A 481 10.94 17.02 4.77
CA ILE A 481 12.36 16.73 4.51
C ILE A 481 12.73 17.17 3.10
N ASP A 482 11.97 16.74 2.09
CA ASP A 482 12.25 17.04 0.68
C ASP A 482 11.53 18.30 0.17
N LEU A 483 10.49 18.75 0.89
CA LEU A 483 9.66 19.88 0.49
C LEU A 483 9.60 20.92 1.62
N PRO A 484 9.82 22.21 1.32
CA PRO A 484 9.75 23.27 2.33
C PRO A 484 8.37 23.31 2.99
N ASN A 485 8.33 23.10 4.31
CA ASN A 485 7.08 23.01 5.09
C ASN A 485 6.09 21.96 4.53
N GLY A 486 6.59 20.94 3.83
CA GLY A 486 5.76 19.92 3.19
C GLY A 486 5.06 20.40 1.91
N LEU A 487 5.35 21.60 1.41
CA LEU A 487 4.66 22.20 0.26
C LEU A 487 5.40 21.96 -1.06
N ALA A 488 4.79 21.21 -1.96
CA ALA A 488 5.20 21.15 -3.37
C ALA A 488 4.56 22.32 -4.13
N THR A 489 5.37 23.18 -4.74
CA THR A 489 4.91 24.44 -5.38
C THR A 489 4.85 24.33 -6.91
N LEU A 490 3.96 25.10 -7.52
CA LEU A 490 3.81 25.20 -8.97
C LEU A 490 4.59 26.37 -9.57
N THR A 491 4.91 26.29 -10.86
CA THR A 491 5.23 27.46 -11.69
C THR A 491 3.97 28.32 -11.90
N ALA A 492 4.12 29.53 -12.44
CA ALA A 492 3.01 30.48 -12.58
C ALA A 492 1.80 29.92 -13.36
N ASN A 493 2.05 29.12 -14.41
CA ASN A 493 1.02 28.43 -15.19
C ASN A 493 0.88 26.94 -14.81
N GLY A 494 1.53 26.50 -13.73
CA GLY A 494 1.62 25.10 -13.35
C GLY A 494 0.25 24.49 -13.02
N ARG A 495 0.17 23.16 -13.10
CA ARG A 495 -1.06 22.39 -12.93
C ARG A 495 -0.86 21.25 -11.94
N VAL A 496 -1.91 20.92 -11.18
CA VAL A 496 -1.95 19.71 -10.34
C VAL A 496 -2.84 18.68 -10.99
N ILE A 497 -2.38 17.43 -11.03
CA ILE A 497 -3.16 16.29 -11.48
C ILE A 497 -3.28 15.29 -10.33
N LEU A 498 -4.52 15.05 -9.90
CA LEU A 498 -4.83 14.05 -8.90
C LEU A 498 -5.00 12.68 -9.56
N SER A 499 -4.21 11.72 -9.10
CA SER A 499 -4.21 10.32 -9.56
C SER A 499 -4.16 9.37 -8.36
N GLY A 500 -4.75 9.79 -7.23
CA GLY A 500 -4.74 9.08 -5.95
C GLY A 500 -5.72 7.91 -5.87
N GLY A 501 -6.37 7.56 -6.98
CA GLY A 501 -7.39 6.54 -7.07
C GLY A 501 -8.74 7.01 -6.52
N VAL A 502 -9.77 6.20 -6.70
CA VAL A 502 -11.17 6.57 -6.43
C VAL A 502 -11.39 7.15 -5.03
N TYR A 503 -10.83 6.52 -4.00
CA TYR A 503 -10.93 6.97 -2.61
C TYR A 503 -9.91 8.07 -2.26
N GLY A 504 -8.65 7.91 -2.67
CA GLY A 504 -7.58 8.85 -2.31
C GLY A 504 -7.79 10.23 -2.92
N THR A 505 -8.18 10.30 -4.19
CA THR A 505 -8.52 11.55 -4.86
C THR A 505 -9.75 12.21 -4.24
N ALA A 506 -10.82 11.46 -3.95
CA ALA A 506 -12.03 12.00 -3.33
C ALA A 506 -11.71 12.62 -1.95
N ARG A 507 -10.95 11.92 -1.10
CA ARG A 507 -10.54 12.46 0.20
C ARG A 507 -9.70 13.72 0.07
N LEU A 508 -8.74 13.75 -0.85
CA LEU A 508 -7.89 14.93 -1.06
C LEU A 508 -8.74 16.13 -1.50
N LEU A 509 -9.73 15.93 -2.37
CA LEU A 509 -10.68 16.98 -2.76
C LEU A 509 -11.51 17.47 -1.57
N PHE A 510 -12.04 16.57 -0.73
CA PHE A 510 -12.77 16.96 0.49
C PHE A 510 -11.91 17.85 1.40
N LEU A 511 -10.67 17.43 1.68
CA LEU A 511 -9.69 18.19 2.48
C LEU A 511 -9.19 19.48 1.80
N SER A 512 -9.53 19.67 0.52
CA SER A 512 -9.25 20.89 -0.25
C SER A 512 -10.47 21.81 -0.35
N GLY A 513 -11.55 21.51 0.37
CA GLY A 513 -12.81 22.28 0.31
C GLY A 513 -13.54 22.11 -1.02
N ILE A 514 -13.44 20.94 -1.65
CA ILE A 514 -14.12 20.61 -2.92
C ILE A 514 -14.91 19.30 -2.73
N GLY A 515 -16.22 19.36 -2.80
CA GLY A 515 -17.09 18.20 -2.59
C GLY A 515 -18.45 18.55 -2.00
N PRO A 516 -19.27 17.53 -1.66
CA PRO A 516 -20.60 17.74 -1.10
C PRO A 516 -20.52 18.21 0.36
N SER A 517 -21.54 18.95 0.79
CA SER A 517 -21.57 19.66 2.08
C SER A 517 -21.35 18.76 3.30
N ASP A 518 -21.85 17.52 3.27
CA ASP A 518 -21.65 16.55 4.34
C ASP A 518 -20.19 16.09 4.46
N MET A 519 -19.52 15.81 3.33
CA MET A 519 -18.10 15.45 3.31
C MET A 519 -17.20 16.65 3.65
N LEU A 520 -17.57 17.86 3.22
CA LEU A 520 -16.87 19.09 3.63
C LEU A 520 -17.05 19.38 5.13
N GLY A 521 -18.24 19.09 5.68
CA GLY A 521 -18.51 19.18 7.10
C GLY A 521 -17.63 18.21 7.91
N GLN A 522 -17.52 16.96 7.46
CA GLN A 522 -16.60 16.00 8.08
C GLN A 522 -15.13 16.41 7.99
N ALA A 523 -14.69 16.90 6.82
CA ALA A 523 -13.34 17.42 6.64
C ALA A 523 -13.04 18.58 7.62
N ALA A 524 -13.99 19.50 7.76
CA ALA A 524 -13.87 20.67 8.64
C ALA A 524 -13.90 20.32 10.13
N ALA A 525 -14.50 19.18 10.50
CA ALA A 525 -14.51 18.66 11.87
C ALA A 525 -13.26 17.81 12.21
N SER A 526 -12.39 17.55 11.23
CA SER A 526 -11.25 16.64 11.41
C SER A 526 -9.99 17.33 11.97
N SER A 527 -9.00 16.51 12.35
CA SER A 527 -7.66 16.98 12.74
C SER A 527 -6.91 17.72 11.62
N LEU A 528 -7.36 17.58 10.36
CA LEU A 528 -6.77 18.23 9.18
C LEU A 528 -7.57 19.46 8.70
N SER A 529 -8.52 19.96 9.51
CA SER A 529 -9.33 21.14 9.19
C SER A 529 -8.50 22.39 8.88
N SER A 530 -7.33 22.55 9.49
CA SER A 530 -6.39 23.65 9.21
C SER A 530 -5.81 23.65 7.79
N LEU A 531 -5.93 22.53 7.07
CA LEU A 531 -5.52 22.43 5.68
C LEU A 531 -6.57 22.99 4.72
N MET A 532 -7.84 23.06 5.16
CA MET A 532 -8.95 23.52 4.35
C MET A 532 -8.91 25.03 4.13
N PRO A 533 -9.41 25.51 2.98
CA PRO A 533 -9.63 26.94 2.76
C PRO A 533 -10.82 27.43 3.59
N PRO A 534 -11.02 28.76 3.70
CA PRO A 534 -12.23 29.31 4.30
C PRO A 534 -13.50 28.75 3.62
N SER A 535 -14.55 28.52 4.40
CA SER A 535 -15.82 27.94 3.88
C SER A 535 -16.47 28.78 2.79
N SER A 536 -16.21 30.10 2.75
CA SER A 536 -16.62 30.99 1.66
C SER A 536 -16.00 30.66 0.30
N GLN A 537 -14.94 29.83 0.26
CA GLN A 537 -14.29 29.36 -0.95
C GLN A 537 -14.58 27.89 -1.25
N TYR A 538 -15.49 27.24 -0.52
CA TYR A 538 -15.85 25.85 -0.82
C TYR A 538 -16.49 25.72 -2.19
N ILE A 539 -16.12 24.66 -2.91
CA ILE A 539 -16.66 24.34 -4.23
C ILE A 539 -17.55 23.10 -4.06
N ASN A 540 -18.86 23.27 -4.22
CA ASN A 540 -19.80 22.17 -4.17
C ASN A 540 -19.79 21.39 -5.49
N LEU A 541 -19.33 20.14 -5.45
CA LEU A 541 -19.32 19.21 -6.57
C LEU A 541 -19.72 17.82 -6.08
N PRO A 542 -20.27 16.94 -6.95
CA PRO A 542 -20.73 15.61 -6.57
C PRO A 542 -19.56 14.61 -6.40
N VAL A 543 -18.48 15.02 -5.72
CA VAL A 543 -17.35 14.14 -5.39
C VAL A 543 -17.82 13.00 -4.50
N GLY A 544 -17.50 11.77 -4.89
CA GLY A 544 -17.90 10.54 -4.22
C GLY A 544 -19.25 9.97 -4.68
N TYR A 545 -20.04 10.69 -5.48
CA TYR A 545 -21.29 10.17 -6.04
C TYR A 545 -21.04 9.34 -7.31
N TYR A 546 -22.08 8.61 -7.74
CA TYR A 546 -22.10 7.82 -8.98
C TYR A 546 -21.00 6.77 -9.08
N VAL A 547 -20.54 6.27 -7.93
CA VAL A 547 -19.51 5.25 -7.90
C VAL A 547 -20.07 3.92 -8.40
N SER A 548 -19.26 3.20 -9.16
CA SER A 548 -19.56 1.85 -9.62
C SER A 548 -18.41 0.93 -9.27
N ASP A 549 -18.75 -0.33 -9.03
CA ASP A 549 -17.85 -1.46 -8.94
C ASP A 549 -18.63 -2.69 -9.44
N ASN A 550 -17.97 -3.65 -10.06
CA ASN A 550 -18.65 -4.84 -10.56
C ASN A 550 -19.26 -5.62 -9.38
N PRO A 551 -20.56 -5.97 -9.38
CA PRO A 551 -21.06 -6.98 -8.44
C PRO A 551 -20.47 -8.34 -8.81
N SER A 552 -19.64 -8.90 -7.93
CA SER A 552 -19.08 -10.25 -8.11
C SER A 552 -19.80 -11.31 -7.29
N ILE A 553 -20.09 -12.45 -7.90
CA ILE A 553 -20.57 -13.66 -7.22
C ILE A 553 -19.57 -14.79 -7.50
N ASN A 554 -19.05 -15.39 -6.42
CA ASN A 554 -18.18 -16.56 -6.52
C ASN A 554 -19.01 -17.84 -6.46
N LEU A 555 -18.83 -18.71 -7.45
CA LEU A 555 -19.26 -20.11 -7.36
C LEU A 555 -18.03 -21.00 -7.23
N VAL A 556 -18.06 -21.95 -6.31
CA VAL A 556 -16.94 -22.86 -6.02
C VAL A 556 -17.33 -24.27 -6.43
N PHE A 557 -16.42 -24.96 -7.12
CA PHE A 557 -16.61 -26.30 -7.66
C PHE A 557 -15.45 -27.20 -7.26
N THR A 558 -15.68 -28.51 -7.32
CA THR A 558 -14.62 -29.53 -7.32
C THR A 558 -14.73 -30.42 -8.54
N HIS A 559 -13.59 -30.89 -9.03
CA HIS A 559 -13.53 -31.87 -10.11
C HIS A 559 -12.22 -32.67 -10.04
N PRO A 560 -12.20 -34.02 -10.13
CA PRO A 560 -11.00 -34.85 -9.92
C PRO A 560 -9.79 -34.55 -10.82
N MET A 561 -10.00 -33.89 -11.95
CA MET A 561 -8.92 -33.45 -12.86
C MET A 561 -8.24 -32.15 -12.42
N VAL A 562 -8.80 -31.41 -11.47
CA VAL A 562 -8.26 -30.14 -11.01
C VAL A 562 -7.19 -30.38 -9.96
N ASP A 563 -6.09 -29.65 -10.09
CA ASP A 563 -5.12 -29.41 -9.03
C ASP A 563 -5.38 -27.99 -8.53
N ASP A 564 -5.78 -27.85 -7.28
CA ASP A 564 -6.10 -26.55 -6.67
C ASP A 564 -4.83 -25.73 -6.32
N TYR A 565 -3.65 -26.35 -6.48
CA TYR A 565 -2.35 -25.81 -6.17
C TYR A 565 -2.19 -25.43 -4.68
N ASP A 566 -2.67 -26.33 -3.80
CA ASP A 566 -2.61 -26.17 -2.34
C ASP A 566 -3.29 -24.88 -1.88
N ASN A 567 -4.40 -24.55 -2.55
CA ASN A 567 -5.15 -23.30 -2.48
C ASN A 567 -4.27 -22.03 -2.43
N TRP A 568 -3.11 -22.08 -3.11
CA TRP A 568 -2.10 -21.00 -3.15
C TRP A 568 -1.55 -20.57 -1.78
N GLN A 569 -1.78 -21.32 -0.70
CA GLN A 569 -1.39 -20.90 0.66
C GLN A 569 0.11 -21.01 0.94
N PRO A 570 0.78 -22.16 0.68
CA PRO A 570 2.16 -22.34 1.12
C PRO A 570 3.18 -21.66 0.20
N ILE A 571 2.76 -21.08 -0.93
CA ILE A 571 3.65 -20.61 -2.01
C ILE A 571 4.68 -19.54 -1.61
N TRP A 572 4.45 -18.85 -0.49
CA TRP A 572 5.40 -17.88 0.06
C TRP A 572 6.57 -18.53 0.77
N SER A 573 6.29 -19.45 1.70
CA SER A 573 7.27 -20.03 2.61
C SER A 573 7.71 -21.44 2.22
N ASN A 574 6.82 -22.21 1.61
CA ASN A 574 7.01 -23.61 1.25
C ASN A 574 6.36 -23.95 -0.10
N PRO A 575 6.80 -23.34 -1.21
CA PRO A 575 6.27 -23.65 -2.54
C PRO A 575 6.64 -25.07 -2.96
N ARG A 576 5.93 -25.61 -3.96
CA ARG A 576 6.36 -26.83 -4.66
C ARG A 576 7.76 -26.62 -5.23
N THR A 577 8.73 -27.41 -4.76
CA THR A 577 10.16 -27.21 -5.02
C THR A 577 10.51 -27.18 -6.52
N ALA A 578 9.87 -28.02 -7.33
CA ALA A 578 10.11 -28.07 -8.77
C ALA A 578 9.70 -26.77 -9.47
N ASP A 579 8.53 -26.22 -9.13
CA ASP A 579 8.01 -24.97 -9.71
C ASP A 579 8.85 -23.76 -9.27
N ALA A 580 9.23 -23.72 -7.99
CA ALA A 580 10.13 -22.69 -7.46
C ALA A 580 11.50 -22.71 -8.17
N ASN A 581 12.13 -23.89 -8.28
CA ASN A 581 13.42 -24.04 -8.96
C ASN A 581 13.34 -23.64 -10.43
N LYS A 582 12.27 -24.04 -11.13
CA LYS A 582 12.05 -23.67 -12.54
C LYS A 582 11.93 -22.16 -12.71
N TYR A 583 11.16 -21.51 -11.84
CA TYR A 583 11.00 -20.07 -11.88
C TYR A 583 12.29 -19.31 -11.56
N VAL A 584 13.07 -19.78 -10.58
CA VAL A 584 14.37 -19.19 -10.25
C VAL A 584 15.34 -19.30 -11.42
N ALA A 585 15.38 -20.46 -12.09
CA ALA A 585 16.29 -20.75 -13.20
C ALA A 585 15.97 -20.00 -14.49
N SER A 586 14.68 -19.94 -14.89
CA SER A 586 14.32 -19.44 -16.23
C SER A 586 13.06 -18.56 -16.27
N ARG A 587 12.54 -18.13 -15.11
CA ARG A 587 11.27 -17.37 -15.01
C ARG A 587 10.08 -18.05 -15.65
N SER A 588 10.14 -19.37 -15.81
CA SER A 588 9.10 -20.18 -16.42
C SER A 588 8.35 -21.00 -15.37
N GLY A 589 7.24 -21.63 -15.75
CA GLY A 589 6.43 -22.46 -14.86
C GLY A 589 5.24 -21.73 -14.23
N VAL A 590 4.62 -22.34 -13.23
CA VAL A 590 3.39 -21.83 -12.57
C VAL A 590 3.56 -20.39 -12.07
N PHE A 591 4.72 -20.07 -11.48
CA PHE A 591 4.99 -18.73 -10.93
C PHE A 591 5.10 -17.61 -11.97
N ALA A 592 5.22 -17.94 -13.27
CA ALA A 592 5.27 -16.97 -14.36
C ALA A 592 3.89 -16.40 -14.74
N GLY A 593 2.80 -17.01 -14.26
CA GLY A 593 1.43 -16.53 -14.42
C GLY A 593 0.76 -16.22 -13.08
N SER A 594 -0.30 -15.40 -13.10
CA SER A 594 -1.16 -15.20 -11.92
C SER A 594 -2.09 -16.40 -11.70
N SER A 595 -3.06 -16.35 -10.78
CA SER A 595 -3.98 -17.46 -10.52
C SER A 595 -5.05 -17.71 -11.60
N PRO A 596 -5.60 -16.70 -12.32
CA PRO A 596 -6.62 -16.96 -13.34
C PRO A 596 -6.14 -17.90 -14.46
N ARG A 597 -7.04 -18.78 -14.92
CA ARG A 597 -6.79 -19.74 -16.01
C ARG A 597 -7.80 -19.68 -17.14
N PHE A 598 -9.00 -19.16 -16.90
CA PHE A 598 -10.05 -19.08 -17.91
C PHE A 598 -10.83 -17.78 -17.78
N ASN A 599 -11.12 -17.12 -18.90
CA ASN A 599 -12.02 -15.99 -18.94
C ASN A 599 -13.06 -16.15 -20.05
N PHE A 600 -14.28 -15.68 -19.80
CA PHE A 600 -15.35 -15.64 -20.81
C PHE A 600 -16.22 -14.40 -20.64
N TRP A 601 -16.95 -14.05 -21.70
CA TRP A 601 -17.89 -12.92 -21.68
C TRP A 601 -19.20 -13.28 -22.38
N LYS A 602 -20.29 -12.66 -21.91
CA LYS A 602 -21.62 -12.77 -22.51
C LYS A 602 -22.35 -11.45 -22.43
N ALA A 603 -22.93 -11.01 -23.55
CA ALA A 603 -23.92 -9.93 -23.56
C ALA A 603 -25.27 -10.47 -23.10
N LEU A 604 -25.89 -9.77 -22.15
CA LEU A 604 -27.15 -10.12 -21.51
C LEU A 604 -28.15 -8.99 -21.75
N GLY A 605 -29.30 -9.32 -22.33
CA GLY A 605 -30.42 -8.37 -22.43
C GLY A 605 -31.08 -8.16 -21.07
N GLY A 606 -31.38 -6.92 -20.72
CA GLY A 606 -32.22 -6.56 -19.58
C GLY A 606 -33.68 -6.31 -19.98
N PRO A 607 -34.64 -6.51 -19.06
CA PRO A 607 -36.06 -6.15 -19.28
C PRO A 607 -36.26 -4.63 -19.46
N ASP A 608 -35.29 -3.82 -19.07
CA ASP A 608 -35.21 -2.37 -19.27
C ASP A 608 -34.66 -1.96 -20.65
N GLY A 609 -34.36 -2.92 -21.53
CA GLY A 609 -33.76 -2.66 -22.84
C GLY A 609 -32.27 -2.31 -22.80
N VAL A 610 -31.62 -2.38 -21.63
CA VAL A 610 -30.18 -2.13 -21.48
C VAL A 610 -29.41 -3.45 -21.55
N THR A 611 -28.53 -3.57 -22.54
CA THR A 611 -27.57 -4.67 -22.62
C THR A 611 -26.50 -4.51 -21.53
N ARG A 612 -26.31 -5.56 -20.74
CA ARG A 612 -25.24 -5.69 -19.75
C ARG A 612 -24.25 -6.76 -20.20
N TYR A 613 -22.99 -6.59 -19.87
CA TYR A 613 -22.00 -7.64 -20.06
C TYR A 613 -21.78 -8.41 -18.76
N MET A 614 -21.71 -9.73 -18.87
CA MET A 614 -21.20 -10.59 -17.81
C MET A 614 -19.81 -11.07 -18.21
N GLN A 615 -18.86 -10.91 -17.30
CA GLN A 615 -17.54 -11.54 -17.38
C GLN A 615 -17.50 -12.69 -16.40
N GLY A 616 -16.85 -13.80 -16.78
CA GLY A 616 -16.42 -14.82 -15.83
C GLY A 616 -14.90 -14.96 -15.80
N THR A 617 -14.37 -15.20 -14.61
CA THR A 617 -12.96 -15.53 -14.38
C THR A 617 -12.89 -16.81 -13.57
N ALA A 618 -12.21 -17.83 -14.06
CA ALA A 618 -11.99 -19.06 -13.30
C ALA A 618 -10.51 -19.25 -12.91
N ARG A 619 -10.30 -19.77 -11.71
CA ARG A 619 -8.98 -20.07 -11.13
C ARG A 619 -9.03 -21.33 -10.28
N PRO A 620 -7.94 -22.12 -10.19
CA PRO A 620 -7.80 -23.17 -9.19
C PRO A 620 -7.74 -22.55 -7.78
N GLY A 621 -8.21 -23.31 -6.79
CA GLY A 621 -8.43 -22.86 -5.42
C GLY A 621 -9.77 -22.16 -5.20
N GLY A 622 -10.14 -21.98 -3.94
CA GLY A 622 -11.40 -21.39 -3.51
C GLY A 622 -11.61 -21.48 -2.00
N TRP A 623 -12.59 -20.73 -1.50
CA TRP A 623 -13.02 -20.78 -0.10
C TRP A 623 -14.48 -21.22 -0.05
N PRO A 624 -14.74 -22.53 0.06
CA PRO A 624 -16.09 -23.04 0.00
C PRO A 624 -16.89 -22.71 1.26
N SER A 625 -18.18 -22.46 1.08
CA SER A 625 -19.18 -22.34 2.13
C SER A 625 -20.15 -23.53 2.02
N THR A 626 -19.73 -24.69 2.53
CA THR A 626 -20.57 -25.90 2.63
C THR A 626 -20.15 -26.77 3.81
N ASN A 627 -21.11 -27.54 4.32
CA ASN A 627 -20.88 -28.58 5.32
C ASN A 627 -20.81 -29.99 4.69
N LEU A 628 -21.00 -30.10 3.37
CA LEU A 628 -20.91 -31.38 2.67
C LEU A 628 -19.44 -31.76 2.46
N PRO A 629 -19.08 -33.07 2.53
CA PRO A 629 -17.75 -33.52 2.17
C PRO A 629 -17.40 -33.20 0.72
N TYR A 630 -16.17 -32.75 0.48
CA TYR A 630 -15.62 -32.48 -0.86
C TYR A 630 -14.12 -32.82 -0.89
N ASN A 631 -13.56 -32.93 -2.09
CA ASN A 631 -12.11 -33.06 -2.26
C ASN A 631 -11.47 -31.66 -2.24
N ASP A 632 -10.78 -31.34 -1.16
CA ASP A 632 -10.17 -30.03 -0.90
C ASP A 632 -8.96 -29.73 -1.79
N THR A 633 -8.31 -30.75 -2.35
CA THR A 633 -7.17 -30.61 -3.29
C THR A 633 -7.59 -30.39 -4.76
N ALA A 634 -8.90 -30.38 -5.04
CA ALA A 634 -9.45 -30.36 -6.40
C ALA A 634 -10.44 -29.21 -6.63
N VAL A 635 -10.32 -28.15 -5.82
CA VAL A 635 -11.21 -26.99 -5.80
C VAL A 635 -10.84 -26.00 -6.90
N PHE A 636 -11.84 -25.40 -7.53
CA PHE A 636 -11.69 -24.20 -8.35
C PHE A 636 -12.88 -23.26 -8.19
N THR A 637 -12.65 -21.98 -8.44
CA THR A 637 -13.66 -20.92 -8.34
C THR A 637 -13.95 -20.36 -9.73
N ILE A 638 -15.22 -20.11 -10.03
CA ILE A 638 -15.64 -19.22 -11.12
C ILE A 638 -16.26 -17.97 -10.48
N THR A 639 -15.62 -16.83 -10.67
CA THR A 639 -16.17 -15.53 -10.28
C THR A 639 -16.92 -14.93 -11.46
N PHE A 640 -18.18 -14.58 -11.24
CA PHE A 640 -19.04 -13.92 -12.21
C PHE A 640 -19.18 -12.44 -11.85
N TYR A 641 -19.02 -11.57 -12.84
CA TYR A 641 -19.11 -10.13 -12.71
C TYR A 641 -20.18 -9.62 -13.66
N LEU A 642 -21.00 -8.66 -13.21
CA LEU A 642 -21.74 -7.79 -14.14
C LEU A 642 -20.91 -6.52 -14.40
N SER A 643 -20.77 -6.11 -15.65
CA SER A 643 -19.85 -5.06 -16.07
C SER A 643 -20.53 -3.97 -16.91
N GLN A 644 -20.04 -3.66 -18.11
CA GLN A 644 -20.58 -2.61 -18.97
C GLN A 644 -22.11 -2.70 -19.07
N GLY A 645 -22.79 -1.56 -18.93
CA GLY A 645 -24.26 -1.48 -18.92
C GLY A 645 -24.91 -1.62 -17.54
N VAL A 646 -24.16 -1.94 -16.48
CA VAL A 646 -24.67 -1.92 -15.10
C VAL A 646 -25.17 -0.52 -14.73
N THR A 647 -26.36 -0.45 -14.14
CA THR A 647 -27.07 0.80 -13.82
C THR A 647 -26.99 1.18 -12.35
N SER A 648 -26.73 0.21 -11.46
CA SER A 648 -26.51 0.45 -10.04
C SER A 648 -25.37 1.46 -9.81
N ARG A 649 -25.58 2.37 -8.86
CA ARG A 649 -24.58 3.36 -8.45
C ARG A 649 -24.58 3.49 -6.93
N GLY A 650 -23.38 3.57 -6.38
CA GLY A 650 -23.13 3.82 -4.97
C GLY A 650 -22.63 5.23 -4.72
N ARG A 651 -22.19 5.43 -3.48
CA ARG A 651 -21.56 6.65 -3.01
C ARG A 651 -20.41 6.29 -2.09
N ILE A 652 -19.25 6.91 -2.27
CA ILE A 652 -18.14 6.83 -1.35
C ILE A 652 -17.96 8.14 -0.61
N GLY A 653 -17.26 8.07 0.51
CA GLY A 653 -16.88 9.23 1.30
C GLY A 653 -15.78 8.84 2.27
N MET A 654 -15.74 9.55 3.38
CA MET A 654 -14.91 9.20 4.52
C MET A 654 -15.74 9.13 5.79
N ASN A 655 -15.14 8.59 6.86
CA ASN A 655 -15.68 8.69 8.22
C ASN A 655 -14.96 9.81 9.00
N SER A 656 -15.29 9.95 10.29
CA SER A 656 -14.65 10.93 11.20
C SER A 656 -13.13 10.76 11.34
N ASP A 657 -12.61 9.55 11.11
CA ASP A 657 -11.18 9.23 11.17
C ASP A 657 -10.50 9.46 9.80
N LEU A 658 -11.19 10.09 8.85
CA LEU A 658 -10.74 10.32 7.48
C LEU A 658 -10.45 9.03 6.70
N LYS A 659 -10.98 7.89 7.14
CA LYS A 659 -10.89 6.62 6.41
C LYS A 659 -11.92 6.59 5.28
N GLY A 660 -11.44 6.32 4.06
CA GLY A 660 -12.29 6.17 2.88
C GLY A 660 -13.18 4.94 2.97
N MET A 661 -14.47 5.07 2.69
CA MET A 661 -15.42 3.96 2.76
C MET A 661 -16.61 4.13 1.81
N PRO A 662 -17.27 3.04 1.40
CA PRO A 662 -18.60 3.12 0.80
C PRO A 662 -19.60 3.69 1.83
N LEU A 663 -20.25 4.81 1.49
CA LEU A 663 -21.41 5.33 2.20
C LEU A 663 -22.70 4.65 1.72
N THR A 664 -22.71 4.26 0.44
CA THR A 664 -23.75 3.46 -0.18
C THR A 664 -23.07 2.45 -1.08
N ALA A 665 -23.27 1.16 -0.79
CA ALA A 665 -22.72 0.06 -1.59
C ALA A 665 -23.24 0.13 -3.03
N PRO A 666 -22.38 0.00 -4.07
CA PRO A 666 -22.80 0.17 -5.45
C PRO A 666 -23.54 -1.03 -6.03
N TRP A 667 -23.59 -2.17 -5.33
CA TRP A 667 -24.09 -3.43 -5.87
C TRP A 667 -25.61 -3.59 -5.66
N PHE A 668 -26.31 -3.94 -6.74
CA PHE A 668 -27.76 -4.23 -6.79
C PHE A 668 -28.63 -3.11 -6.19
N GLN A 669 -28.25 -1.86 -6.46
CA GLN A 669 -29.13 -0.70 -6.20
C GLN A 669 -30.26 -0.66 -7.22
N ASP A 670 -29.97 -1.06 -8.46
CA ASP A 670 -30.97 -1.41 -9.46
C ASP A 670 -31.28 -2.92 -9.34
N PRO A 671 -32.53 -3.31 -9.02
CA PRO A 671 -32.90 -4.72 -8.95
C PRO A 671 -32.75 -5.45 -10.31
N THR A 672 -32.80 -4.73 -11.43
CA THR A 672 -32.62 -5.29 -12.77
C THR A 672 -31.22 -5.88 -12.93
N ASP A 673 -30.18 -5.23 -12.39
CA ASP A 673 -28.82 -5.75 -12.41
C ASP A 673 -28.72 -7.12 -11.72
N LYS A 674 -29.41 -7.27 -10.58
CA LYS A 674 -29.46 -8.53 -9.83
C LYS A 674 -30.14 -9.63 -10.62
N THR A 675 -31.32 -9.34 -11.19
CA THR A 675 -32.08 -10.29 -12.01
C THR A 675 -31.28 -10.74 -13.23
N VAL A 676 -30.64 -9.80 -13.94
CA VAL A 676 -29.83 -10.11 -15.12
C VAL A 676 -28.61 -10.96 -14.75
N LEU A 677 -27.91 -10.64 -13.65
CA LEU A 677 -26.75 -11.42 -13.23
C LEU A 677 -27.13 -12.84 -12.80
N ILE A 678 -28.18 -13.03 -12.00
CA ILE A 678 -28.64 -14.37 -11.59
C ILE A 678 -28.99 -15.23 -12.81
N LYS A 679 -29.73 -14.65 -13.77
CA LYS A 679 -30.06 -15.33 -15.03
C LYS A 679 -28.80 -15.69 -15.81
N GLY A 680 -27.88 -14.74 -15.99
CA GLY A 680 -26.61 -14.96 -16.69
C GLY A 680 -25.79 -16.08 -16.07
N ILE A 681 -25.66 -16.10 -14.74
CA ILE A 681 -24.97 -17.16 -14.00
C ILE A 681 -25.66 -18.50 -14.22
N SER A 682 -26.98 -18.56 -14.04
CA SER A 682 -27.77 -19.77 -14.26
C SER A 682 -27.57 -20.33 -15.67
N ASP A 683 -27.65 -19.46 -16.69
CA ASP A 683 -27.44 -19.84 -18.09
C ASP A 683 -26.01 -20.34 -18.32
N ALA A 684 -25.01 -19.68 -17.73
CA ALA A 684 -23.60 -20.06 -17.89
C ALA A 684 -23.29 -21.43 -17.27
N ILE A 685 -23.87 -21.77 -16.11
CA ILE A 685 -23.61 -23.05 -15.43
C ILE A 685 -24.58 -24.18 -15.83
N ALA A 686 -25.68 -23.85 -16.51
CA ALA A 686 -26.63 -24.85 -17.00
C ALA A 686 -25.92 -25.86 -17.89
N ASP A 687 -26.18 -27.15 -17.64
CA ASP A 687 -25.59 -28.32 -18.31
C ASP A 687 -24.11 -28.58 -17.99
N MET A 688 -23.45 -27.85 -17.07
CA MET A 688 -22.04 -28.14 -16.72
C MET A 688 -21.82 -29.58 -16.28
N LYS A 689 -22.70 -30.13 -15.44
CA LYS A 689 -22.59 -31.49 -14.92
C LYS A 689 -22.73 -32.57 -16.00
N THR A 690 -23.49 -32.30 -17.06
CA THR A 690 -23.70 -33.22 -18.19
C THR A 690 -22.68 -33.01 -19.31
N ASN A 691 -22.17 -31.78 -19.47
CA ASN A 691 -21.20 -31.42 -20.49
C ASN A 691 -19.78 -31.85 -20.16
N LEU A 692 -19.41 -31.83 -18.88
CA LEU A 692 -18.06 -32.16 -18.40
C LEU A 692 -17.88 -33.65 -18.09
N PRO A 693 -16.62 -34.15 -18.02
CA PRO A 693 -16.36 -35.48 -17.48
C PRO A 693 -17.00 -35.70 -16.10
N PRO A 694 -17.33 -36.95 -15.73
CA PRO A 694 -17.92 -37.25 -14.43
C PRO A 694 -17.04 -36.76 -13.27
N GLY A 695 -17.69 -36.21 -12.23
CA GLY A 695 -17.01 -35.78 -11.00
C GLY A 695 -17.15 -34.30 -10.68
N LEU A 696 -17.79 -33.50 -11.54
CA LEU A 696 -18.10 -32.10 -11.21
C LEU A 696 -19.12 -32.01 -10.06
N VAL A 697 -18.76 -31.28 -9.02
CA VAL A 697 -19.67 -30.89 -7.93
C VAL A 697 -19.56 -29.39 -7.70
N MET A 698 -20.68 -28.67 -7.73
CA MET A 698 -20.75 -27.30 -7.22
C MET A 698 -20.90 -27.37 -5.71
N ILE A 699 -19.91 -26.86 -4.99
CA ILE A 699 -19.83 -26.90 -3.52
C ILE A 699 -20.15 -25.55 -2.89
N THR A 700 -20.25 -24.46 -3.66
CA THR A 700 -20.77 -23.18 -3.19
C THR A 700 -21.49 -22.44 -4.32
N PRO A 701 -22.81 -22.23 -4.22
CA PRO A 701 -23.70 -22.84 -3.21
C PRO A 701 -23.73 -24.37 -3.39
N ASP A 702 -23.92 -25.11 -2.30
CA ASP A 702 -24.13 -26.55 -2.40
C ASP A 702 -25.56 -26.90 -2.83
N SER A 703 -25.85 -28.20 -2.98
CA SER A 703 -27.14 -28.68 -3.49
C SER A 703 -28.35 -28.37 -2.60
N THR A 704 -28.15 -27.85 -1.39
CA THR A 704 -29.24 -27.45 -0.48
C THR A 704 -29.68 -26.00 -0.67
N THR A 705 -28.91 -25.20 -1.42
CA THR A 705 -29.15 -23.76 -1.59
C THR A 705 -29.34 -23.43 -3.07
N THR A 706 -30.48 -22.84 -3.42
CA THR A 706 -30.71 -22.37 -4.80
C THR A 706 -29.80 -21.18 -5.12
N LEU A 707 -29.46 -20.98 -6.40
CA LEU A 707 -28.67 -19.81 -6.82
C LEU A 707 -29.33 -18.48 -6.42
N GLN A 708 -30.66 -18.39 -6.54
CA GLN A 708 -31.42 -17.23 -6.11
C GLN A 708 -31.22 -16.95 -4.62
N ALA A 709 -31.45 -17.96 -3.76
CA ALA A 709 -31.26 -17.84 -2.32
C ALA A 709 -29.81 -17.53 -1.94
N PHE A 710 -28.84 -18.08 -2.67
CA PHE A 710 -27.42 -17.80 -2.47
C PHE A 710 -27.10 -16.32 -2.74
N VAL A 711 -27.54 -15.79 -3.87
CA VAL A 711 -27.30 -14.37 -4.24
C VAL A 711 -28.11 -13.41 -3.35
N ASP A 712 -29.30 -13.81 -2.90
CA ASP A 712 -30.11 -13.03 -1.96
C ASP A 712 -29.44 -12.87 -0.59
N ASN A 713 -28.75 -13.90 -0.12
CA ASN A 713 -28.07 -13.93 1.17
C ASN A 713 -26.55 -13.65 1.09
N TYR A 714 -26.02 -13.38 -0.11
CA TYR A 714 -24.61 -13.12 -0.32
C TYR A 714 -24.22 -11.81 0.37
N ASP A 715 -23.14 -11.82 1.15
CA ASP A 715 -22.65 -10.60 1.80
C ASP A 715 -22.26 -9.57 0.74
N LYS A 716 -22.93 -8.41 0.78
CA LYS A 716 -22.68 -7.31 -0.15
C LYS A 716 -21.22 -6.85 -0.10
N SER A 717 -20.58 -6.86 1.06
CA SER A 717 -19.18 -6.43 1.16
C SER A 717 -18.23 -7.36 0.39
N SER A 718 -18.59 -8.64 0.31
CA SER A 718 -17.90 -9.69 -0.45
C SER A 718 -18.17 -9.65 -1.97
N MET A 719 -19.05 -8.76 -2.45
CA MET A 719 -19.27 -8.51 -3.89
C MET A 719 -18.24 -7.55 -4.49
N ASN A 720 -17.38 -6.95 -3.66
CA ASN A 720 -16.37 -6.00 -4.08
C ASN A 720 -15.35 -6.64 -5.03
N SER A 721 -15.31 -6.13 -6.26
CA SER A 721 -14.37 -6.57 -7.30
C SER A 721 -13.07 -5.78 -7.32
N ASN A 722 -12.94 -4.76 -6.46
CA ASN A 722 -11.81 -3.83 -6.41
C ASN A 722 -11.62 -3.07 -7.74
N HIS A 723 -12.71 -2.86 -8.47
CA HIS A 723 -12.78 -2.18 -9.77
C HIS A 723 -13.57 -0.86 -9.68
N TRP A 724 -13.42 -0.18 -8.54
CA TRP A 724 -14.06 1.09 -8.26
C TRP A 724 -13.80 2.13 -9.37
N VAL A 725 -14.85 2.82 -9.79
CA VAL A 725 -14.82 3.95 -10.74
C VAL A 725 -15.83 5.05 -10.36
N GLY A 726 -15.74 6.22 -10.98
CA GLY A 726 -16.84 7.20 -11.02
C GLY A 726 -16.89 8.26 -9.91
N SER A 727 -16.07 8.18 -8.86
CA SER A 727 -16.14 9.13 -7.73
C SER A 727 -15.84 10.59 -8.10
N THR A 728 -15.19 10.82 -9.23
CA THR A 728 -14.88 12.15 -9.80
C THR A 728 -15.30 12.21 -11.26
N ARG A 729 -16.45 11.59 -11.56
CA ARG A 729 -17.01 11.38 -12.89
C ARG A 729 -16.81 12.58 -13.83
N ILE A 730 -16.40 12.28 -15.06
CA ILE A 730 -16.33 13.22 -16.17
C ILE A 730 -17.73 13.59 -16.69
N GLY A 731 -17.89 14.83 -17.15
CA GLY A 731 -19.13 15.27 -17.81
C GLY A 731 -19.05 16.71 -18.30
N THR A 732 -20.20 17.24 -18.68
CA THR A 732 -20.35 18.59 -19.26
C THR A 732 -20.99 19.60 -18.30
N SER A 733 -21.41 19.17 -17.10
CA SER A 733 -22.03 20.02 -16.08
C SER A 733 -21.52 19.69 -14.69
N ALA A 734 -21.17 20.73 -13.92
CA ALA A 734 -20.78 20.65 -12.52
C ALA A 734 -21.88 20.09 -11.60
N SER A 735 -23.14 20.09 -12.04
CA SER A 735 -24.26 19.53 -11.28
C SER A 735 -24.26 18.00 -11.22
N THR A 736 -23.62 17.33 -12.18
CA THR A 736 -23.65 15.86 -12.32
C THR A 736 -22.26 15.25 -12.53
N ALA A 737 -21.22 16.08 -12.59
CA ALA A 737 -19.84 15.66 -12.82
C ALA A 737 -18.87 16.52 -11.99
N VAL A 738 -17.67 15.98 -11.75
CA VAL A 738 -16.60 16.66 -10.99
C VAL A 738 -15.59 17.29 -11.92
N VAL A 739 -15.31 16.65 -13.06
CA VAL A 739 -14.37 17.16 -14.07
C VAL A 739 -15.04 17.38 -15.41
N ASP A 740 -14.55 18.39 -16.13
CA ASP A 740 -14.97 18.68 -17.50
C ASP A 740 -14.32 17.74 -18.53
N THR A 741 -14.59 17.96 -19.82
CA THR A 741 -14.09 17.12 -20.92
C THR A 741 -12.57 17.14 -21.10
N ASN A 742 -11.86 18.05 -20.42
CA ASN A 742 -10.40 18.11 -20.35
C ASN A 742 -9.84 17.54 -19.03
N CYS A 743 -10.67 16.83 -18.26
CA CYS A 743 -10.34 16.33 -16.92
C CYS A 743 -10.08 17.44 -15.89
N LYS A 744 -10.43 18.70 -16.18
CA LYS A 744 -10.23 19.81 -15.25
C LYS A 744 -11.39 19.84 -14.26
N VAL A 745 -11.07 19.95 -12.97
CA VAL A 745 -12.09 20.07 -11.92
C VAL A 745 -12.91 21.34 -12.16
N PHE A 746 -14.24 21.22 -12.17
CA PHE A 746 -15.12 22.37 -12.37
C PHE A 746 -14.83 23.47 -11.34
N ASN A 747 -14.96 24.72 -11.77
CA ASN A 747 -14.71 25.91 -10.95
C ASN A 747 -13.27 26.04 -10.43
N THR A 748 -12.32 25.36 -11.07
CA THR A 748 -10.88 25.54 -10.85
C THR A 748 -10.15 25.92 -12.15
N ASN A 749 -8.99 26.56 -11.99
CA ASN A 749 -8.19 27.04 -13.12
C ASN A 749 -7.17 25.98 -13.60
N ASN A 750 -6.59 25.23 -12.67
CA ASN A 750 -5.41 24.41 -12.93
C ASN A 750 -5.36 23.11 -12.11
N LEU A 751 -6.51 22.61 -11.64
CA LEU A 751 -6.64 21.31 -10.98
C LEU A 751 -7.31 20.30 -11.91
N PHE A 752 -6.74 19.12 -12.02
CA PHE A 752 -7.21 18.04 -12.87
C PHE A 752 -7.31 16.74 -12.08
N VAL A 753 -8.13 15.81 -12.55
CA VAL A 753 -8.18 14.44 -12.04
C VAL A 753 -7.98 13.46 -13.19
N VAL A 754 -7.02 12.54 -13.05
CA VAL A 754 -6.79 11.46 -14.00
C VAL A 754 -6.51 10.18 -13.22
N ASP A 755 -7.57 9.42 -12.96
CA ASP A 755 -7.56 8.06 -12.42
C ASP A 755 -8.92 7.39 -12.71
N ALA A 756 -9.18 6.23 -12.10
CA ALA A 756 -10.44 5.50 -12.27
C ALA A 756 -11.69 6.31 -11.85
N GLY A 757 -11.54 7.34 -11.02
CA GLY A 757 -12.63 8.18 -10.55
C GLY A 757 -13.34 8.94 -11.68
N ILE A 758 -12.67 9.25 -12.79
CA ILE A 758 -13.31 9.98 -13.90
C ILE A 758 -14.17 9.08 -14.80
N ILE A 759 -13.96 7.76 -14.74
CA ILE A 759 -14.65 6.79 -15.60
C ILE A 759 -16.16 6.79 -15.23
N PRO A 760 -17.07 7.15 -16.15
CA PRO A 760 -18.48 7.43 -15.85
C PRO A 760 -19.38 6.19 -15.67
N GLY A 761 -18.91 5.01 -16.09
CA GLY A 761 -19.62 3.74 -16.00
C GLY A 761 -18.65 2.57 -16.01
N GLN A 762 -19.08 1.41 -15.55
CA GLN A 762 -18.20 0.25 -15.42
C GLN A 762 -17.64 -0.17 -16.80
N PRO A 763 -16.32 -0.33 -16.93
CA PRO A 763 -15.70 -0.94 -18.10
C PRO A 763 -16.24 -2.35 -18.38
N MET A 764 -16.06 -2.84 -19.61
CA MET A 764 -16.51 -4.19 -19.98
C MET A 764 -15.73 -5.29 -19.26
N SER A 765 -14.46 -5.04 -18.98
CA SER A 765 -13.52 -5.97 -18.36
C SER A 765 -12.87 -5.37 -17.12
N ASN A 766 -11.91 -6.07 -16.51
CA ASN A 766 -11.07 -5.53 -15.43
C ASN A 766 -10.50 -4.14 -15.80
N THR A 767 -10.61 -3.19 -14.88
CA THR A 767 -10.40 -1.75 -15.16
C THR A 767 -8.96 -1.34 -15.47
N HIS A 768 -8.00 -2.25 -15.27
CA HIS A 768 -6.57 -1.98 -15.36
C HIS A 768 -6.17 -1.31 -16.68
N ALA A 769 -6.54 -1.89 -17.83
CA ALA A 769 -6.18 -1.34 -19.14
C ALA A 769 -7.02 -0.11 -19.51
N SER A 770 -8.29 -0.07 -19.11
CA SER A 770 -9.17 1.09 -19.30
C SER A 770 -8.59 2.33 -18.64
N VAL A 771 -8.14 2.23 -17.39
CA VAL A 771 -7.54 3.35 -16.64
C VAL A 771 -6.28 3.88 -17.33
N MET A 772 -5.41 3.00 -17.84
CA MET A 772 -4.20 3.41 -18.57
C MET A 772 -4.53 4.04 -19.92
N THR A 773 -5.53 3.52 -20.65
CA THR A 773 -6.01 4.11 -21.91
C THR A 773 -6.60 5.49 -21.66
N VAL A 774 -7.43 5.64 -20.64
CA VAL A 774 -8.00 6.92 -20.20
C VAL A 774 -6.90 7.92 -19.83
N ALA A 775 -5.81 7.47 -19.19
CA ALA A 775 -4.68 8.34 -18.88
C ALA A 775 -3.95 8.86 -20.13
N GLU A 776 -3.72 8.00 -21.13
CA GLU A 776 -3.17 8.40 -22.45
C GLU A 776 -4.08 9.41 -23.18
N MET A 777 -5.40 9.25 -23.05
CA MET A 777 -6.36 10.22 -23.61
C MET A 777 -6.33 11.55 -22.85
N ALA A 778 -6.34 11.49 -21.52
CA ALA A 778 -6.36 12.67 -20.66
C ALA A 778 -5.13 13.56 -20.89
N VAL A 779 -3.93 12.98 -20.95
CA VAL A 779 -2.69 13.76 -21.09
C VAL A 779 -2.63 14.50 -22.42
N ALA A 780 -3.14 13.92 -23.51
CA ALA A 780 -3.21 14.59 -24.80
C ALA A 780 -4.09 15.85 -24.73
N ARG A 781 -5.22 15.77 -24.01
CA ARG A 781 -6.13 16.92 -23.80
C ARG A 781 -5.52 17.99 -22.91
N ILE A 782 -4.91 17.56 -21.80
CA ILE A 782 -4.28 18.47 -20.84
C ILE A 782 -3.16 19.25 -21.53
N LEU A 783 -2.32 18.59 -22.34
CA LEU A 783 -1.26 19.25 -23.10
C LEU A 783 -1.82 20.19 -24.19
N ALA A 784 -2.96 19.85 -24.81
CA ALA A 784 -3.59 20.70 -25.83
C ALA A 784 -4.33 21.91 -25.23
N LEU A 785 -4.67 21.88 -23.94
CA LEU A 785 -5.38 22.96 -23.28
C LEU A 785 -4.49 24.20 -23.12
N SER A 786 -4.89 25.31 -23.75
CA SER A 786 -4.17 26.59 -23.71
C SER A 786 -3.96 27.13 -22.28
N GLY A 787 -2.95 27.97 -22.10
CA GLY A 787 -2.64 28.59 -20.81
C GLY A 787 -1.96 27.67 -19.79
N GLY A 788 -1.57 26.46 -20.22
CA GLY A 788 -0.69 25.58 -19.46
C GLY A 788 0.78 26.01 -19.50
N PRO A 789 1.62 25.38 -18.68
CA PRO A 789 3.06 25.56 -18.71
C PRO A 789 3.70 24.84 -19.90
#